data_AF-W0JAZ9-F1
#
_entry.id   AF-W0JAZ9-F1
#
_cell.length_a   1.000
_cell.length_b   1.000
_cell.length_c   1.000
_cell.angle_alpha   90.00
_cell.angle_beta   90.00
_cell.angle_gamma   90.00
#
_symmetry.space_group_name_H-M   'P 1'
#
loop_
_entity.id
_entity.type
_entity.pdbx_description
1 polymer ?
#
loop_
_entity_poly.entity_id
_entity_poly.type
_entity_poly.pdbx_seq_one_letter_code
_entity_poly.pdbx_strand_id
1 'polypeptide(L)'
;MRFPVRLLPAALGLLLPALSAAADNDHDHDATVALLFAFDADYGVYGLDEGAEDDPATYALTRSLESALTSALHVGYYNPWNLLTVTGDSTGINTAGLVIGENSDSNGVFLGRLAAWTVTASDTSALIVGNYGGGNVLSVTGGAKLVTGTAVNITIGAWSEGNRVEISGKDAAGTTASSWEYAGAITVGYFGGGNTLEIRDGATVTAQVTSADTATYIGYASDGNAVTVSGAGTVWNATASGSTPGGLYVGYGGSDNILTISDGAVVESRLGGGTYTTDKRNIIGFEQDATGNKVIVDGEGSRWDTLNVTVGYEGSGNSLEITNGGMVNNNFTFLYLGAWAGSENNTIKVSGEGSELITSHLQIGGGGETPSLRIPGGGSDNRLEILDGGAVRVTTNNATIHIGSGAESRGNSVLVSGPGSTLTMASTGTDAITTLLVGAYGDDNLLEIKNGGVVNSLGGTIGYWQYWDGGGAYAAGMSTDNRALVTGKDSAWNMTGALNVGYGGQDNRLDIEDGGVVTSGTGVIGSEQARDVMGAPAIYRGADGNTARISGRDAAGNASAWEVAGALTVGRGGSDNTLAVEAGGRVTSGASVVGVMSTVTEYNPASAIRDGTNYGADDNAVLISGRDAAGNASAWEVDGKLTVGQGGQRNTLTISDGGRVTSGSGLIGQYGNIKWEARNVDSATISYEQTGADDNAVTVTGAGSRWEITGDLTIGFDHNGSFASAYNVNGLIYTNMVAQVFLGNATGNTLTIGEGGLVAVTGDFSITAGNFLQMAYGYFAWEGDNVAALNAMIAAGSIKFGCCSGETNTFYTADSEVGSSFTYSVLYYESQEAVTAAFGDALGGVNLLNYTILAMTSAVPEPATCAALVGLVLLAFAAYRRFGAKRQK
;
A
#
# COMPACT_ATOMS: atom_id res chain seq x y z
N MET A 1 -3.12 26.69 66.00
CA MET A 1 -2.70 26.36 67.39
C MET A 1 -1.43 27.13 67.73
N ARG A 2 -1.23 27.51 68.99
CA ARG A 2 -0.20 28.45 69.51
C ARG A 2 1.24 27.87 69.50
N PHE A 3 2.21 28.69 69.04
CA PHE A 3 3.65 28.90 69.45
C PHE A 3 4.62 27.69 69.66
N PRO A 4 5.98 27.82 69.53
CA PRO A 4 6.77 29.00 69.90
C PRO A 4 7.96 29.44 69.01
N VAL A 5 8.24 30.74 69.18
CA VAL A 5 9.48 31.48 68.89
C VAL A 5 10.69 30.86 69.62
N ARG A 6 11.85 30.80 68.96
CA ARG A 6 13.17 30.65 69.61
C ARG A 6 14.16 31.69 69.09
N LEU A 7 14.83 32.31 70.05
CA LEU A 7 15.84 33.36 69.92
C LEU A 7 17.15 32.91 69.25
N LEU A 8 17.70 33.85 68.47
CA LEU A 8 19.07 34.10 67.96
C LEU A 8 20.27 33.59 68.81
N PRO A 9 21.47 33.41 68.21
CA PRO A 9 22.44 34.53 68.17
C PRO A 9 23.26 34.69 66.88
N ALA A 10 23.58 35.96 66.63
CA ALA A 10 24.42 36.53 65.57
C ALA A 10 25.91 36.18 65.67
N ALA A 11 26.63 36.15 64.52
CA ALA A 11 27.99 36.69 64.38
C ALA A 11 28.51 36.65 62.92
N LEU A 12 29.12 37.78 62.49
CA LEU A 12 29.95 38.06 61.29
C LEU A 12 29.21 38.12 59.93
N GLY A 13 29.27 39.17 59.12
CA GLY A 13 30.08 40.40 59.15
C GLY A 13 30.50 40.82 57.74
N LEU A 14 30.05 42.00 57.32
CA LEU A 14 30.67 42.92 56.33
C LEU A 14 30.70 42.55 54.84
N LEU A 15 29.82 43.19 54.04
CA LEU A 15 30.18 44.25 53.07
C LEU A 15 28.93 44.74 52.30
N LEU A 16 28.43 45.92 52.71
CA LEU A 16 27.46 46.80 52.01
C LEU A 16 28.17 47.55 50.84
N PRO A 17 27.49 48.18 49.85
CA PRO A 17 26.41 49.14 50.12
C PRO A 17 25.29 49.40 49.07
N ALA A 18 24.25 50.04 49.61
CA ALA A 18 23.38 51.07 49.00
C ALA A 18 22.20 50.64 48.10
N LEU A 19 21.04 50.41 48.72
CA LEU A 19 19.78 51.12 48.42
C LEU A 19 18.74 50.81 49.52
N SER A 20 18.75 51.56 50.62
CA SER A 20 17.65 51.51 51.60
C SER A 20 17.41 52.92 52.15
N ALA A 21 16.56 53.70 51.48
CA ALA A 21 15.96 54.89 52.04
C ALA A 21 14.82 55.38 51.13
N ALA A 22 13.57 55.01 51.48
CA ALA A 22 12.37 55.85 51.46
C ALA A 22 11.12 54.96 51.43
N ALA A 23 10.64 54.56 52.59
CA ALA A 23 9.24 54.19 52.78
C ALA A 23 8.73 55.10 53.90
N ASP A 24 8.13 56.23 53.49
CA ASP A 24 7.19 56.96 54.33
C ASP A 24 5.81 56.73 53.71
N ASN A 25 4.87 56.34 54.56
CA ASN A 25 3.49 56.03 54.21
C ASN A 25 2.79 57.32 53.77
N ASP A 26 2.36 57.41 52.52
CA ASP A 26 1.09 58.10 52.26
C ASP A 26 0.39 57.53 51.03
N HIS A 27 -0.91 57.31 51.20
CA HIS A 27 -1.84 56.92 50.16
C HIS A 27 -2.06 58.13 49.24
N ASP A 28 -1.49 58.12 48.03
CA ASP A 28 -2.06 58.94 46.97
C ASP A 28 -1.78 58.38 45.57
N HIS A 29 -2.82 58.44 44.75
CA HIS A 29 -2.92 57.92 43.40
C HIS A 29 -2.07 58.72 42.40
N ASP A 30 -0.77 58.43 42.30
CA ASP A 30 0.07 58.65 41.10
C ASP A 30 1.49 58.09 41.33
N ALA A 31 1.60 56.78 41.58
CA ALA A 31 2.89 56.15 41.82
C ALA A 31 3.51 55.68 40.50
N THR A 32 4.46 56.47 40.00
CA THR A 32 5.53 55.94 39.15
C THR A 32 6.35 55.00 40.03
N VAL A 33 5.91 53.74 40.17
CA VAL A 33 6.57 52.76 41.03
C VAL A 33 7.92 52.43 40.41
N ALA A 34 8.99 52.97 41.00
CA ALA A 34 10.29 52.33 40.92
C ALA A 34 10.09 50.92 41.48
N LEU A 35 10.18 49.89 40.63
CA LEU A 35 10.12 48.50 41.04
C LEU A 35 11.19 48.26 42.10
N LEU A 36 10.80 48.36 43.36
CA LEU A 36 11.55 47.79 44.47
C LEU A 36 11.28 46.30 44.35
N PHE A 37 12.20 45.55 43.73
CA PHE A 37 12.17 44.11 43.86
C PHE A 37 12.26 43.82 45.36
N ALA A 38 11.16 43.38 45.95
CA ALA A 38 11.18 42.92 47.32
C ALA A 38 12.09 41.68 47.31
N PHE A 39 13.26 41.79 47.95
CA PHE A 39 13.98 40.62 48.36
C PHE A 39 13.18 40.04 49.51
N ASP A 40 12.48 38.94 49.26
CA ASP A 40 11.87 38.22 50.37
C ASP A 40 13.00 37.57 51.16
N ALA A 41 13.33 38.20 52.28
CA ALA A 41 14.40 37.78 53.17
C ALA A 41 14.15 36.39 53.78
N ASP A 42 12.90 35.92 53.80
CA ASP A 42 12.55 34.61 54.33
C ASP A 42 12.87 33.48 53.34
N TYR A 43 12.97 33.77 52.02
CA TYR A 43 13.10 32.75 50.97
C TYR A 43 14.30 32.95 50.02
N GLY A 44 14.96 34.11 50.04
CA GLY A 44 16.15 34.36 49.22
C GLY A 44 15.87 34.51 47.72
N VAL A 45 14.64 34.89 47.35
CA VAL A 45 14.14 35.01 45.97
C VAL A 45 13.68 36.45 45.71
N TYR A 46 13.86 36.93 44.47
CA TYR A 46 13.32 38.22 44.01
C TYR A 46 11.97 37.95 43.31
N GLY A 47 10.87 38.44 43.89
CA GLY A 47 9.52 38.13 43.41
C GLY A 47 8.54 39.30 43.51
N LEU A 48 7.56 39.31 42.60
CA LEU A 48 6.33 40.09 42.69
C LEU A 48 5.27 39.20 43.35
N ASP A 49 5.06 39.35 44.66
CA ASP A 49 4.27 38.42 45.46
C ASP A 49 3.39 39.17 46.50
N GLU A 50 3.00 40.42 46.25
CA GLU A 50 2.20 41.19 47.24
C GLU A 50 0.67 41.02 47.12
N GLY A 51 0.18 40.27 46.13
CA GLY A 51 -1.26 39.99 45.99
C GLY A 51 -1.79 39.16 47.17
N ALA A 52 -2.90 39.56 47.79
CA ALA A 52 -3.65 38.69 48.71
C ALA A 52 -4.76 37.98 47.92
N GLU A 53 -5.34 36.88 48.46
CA GLU A 53 -6.50 36.16 47.86
C GLU A 53 -7.66 37.10 47.45
N ASP A 54 -7.78 38.28 48.07
CA ASP A 54 -8.82 39.27 47.85
C ASP A 54 -8.37 40.58 47.16
N ASP A 55 -7.07 40.79 46.84
CA ASP A 55 -6.57 42.03 46.20
C ASP A 55 -5.44 41.77 45.18
N PRO A 56 -5.73 41.79 43.85
CA PRO A 56 -4.77 41.46 42.80
C PRO A 56 -3.74 42.58 42.58
N ALA A 57 -2.45 42.25 42.65
CA ALA A 57 -1.38 43.20 42.41
C ALA A 57 -1.04 43.34 40.91
N THR A 58 -1.09 44.57 40.39
CA THR A 58 -0.69 44.90 39.01
C THR A 58 0.57 45.75 38.99
N TYR A 59 1.59 45.31 38.26
CA TYR A 59 2.88 45.96 38.13
C TYR A 59 3.11 46.38 36.66
N ALA A 60 3.68 47.57 36.43
CA ALA A 60 3.97 48.08 35.10
C ALA A 60 5.43 48.53 34.97
N LEU A 61 6.17 47.92 34.04
CA LEU A 61 7.51 48.34 33.65
C LEU A 61 7.46 49.06 32.30
N THR A 62 7.90 50.32 32.30
CA THR A 62 7.91 51.19 31.10
C THR A 62 9.31 51.70 30.72
N ARG A 63 10.36 51.27 31.44
CA ARG A 63 11.77 51.62 31.22
C ARG A 63 12.67 50.41 31.42
N SER A 64 13.83 50.38 30.76
CA SER A 64 14.83 49.30 30.92
C SER A 64 15.42 49.25 32.33
N LEU A 65 15.83 48.07 32.77
CA LEU A 65 16.64 47.89 33.98
C LEU A 65 18.09 48.29 33.69
N GLU A 66 18.73 49.03 34.59
CA GLU A 66 20.12 49.50 34.43
C GLU A 66 21.16 48.37 34.60
N SER A 67 20.78 47.23 35.20
CA SER A 67 21.63 46.05 35.40
C SER A 67 20.84 44.74 35.26
N ALA A 68 21.54 43.67 34.83
CA ALA A 68 20.94 42.34 34.73
C ALA A 68 20.69 41.73 36.12
N LEU A 69 19.54 41.08 36.31
CA LEU A 69 19.26 40.29 37.52
C LEU A 69 20.04 38.98 37.46
N THR A 70 20.82 38.70 38.51
CA THR A 70 21.62 37.48 38.64
C THR A 70 20.83 36.26 39.11
N SER A 71 19.55 36.42 39.41
CA SER A 71 18.62 35.36 39.84
C SER A 71 17.37 35.31 38.95
N ALA A 72 16.60 34.23 39.06
CA ALA A 72 15.29 34.14 38.42
C ALA A 72 14.33 35.19 38.98
N LEU A 73 13.47 35.74 38.12
CA LEU A 73 12.35 36.57 38.51
C LEU A 73 11.10 35.70 38.65
N HIS A 74 10.43 35.79 39.79
CA HIS A 74 9.16 35.09 40.04
C HIS A 74 7.99 36.08 40.01
N VAL A 75 6.92 35.73 39.30
CA VAL A 75 5.65 36.46 39.27
C VAL A 75 4.58 35.55 39.86
N GLY A 76 4.20 35.80 41.12
CA GLY A 76 3.41 34.87 41.94
C GLY A 76 4.20 33.63 42.35
N TYR A 77 4.84 33.66 43.53
CA TYR A 77 5.61 32.52 44.08
C TYR A 77 4.79 31.64 45.03
N TYR A 78 3.77 32.23 45.66
CA TYR A 78 2.69 31.53 46.36
C TYR A 78 1.36 32.28 46.24
N ASN A 79 1.38 33.56 45.88
CA ASN A 79 0.17 34.37 45.81
C ASN A 79 -0.39 34.42 44.39
N PRO A 80 -1.71 34.24 44.21
CA PRO A 80 -2.35 34.25 42.89
C PRO A 80 -2.60 35.67 42.36
N TRP A 81 -3.06 35.76 41.12
CA TRP A 81 -3.58 37.00 40.49
C TRP A 81 -2.59 38.16 40.31
N ASN A 82 -1.28 37.88 40.27
CA ASN A 82 -0.29 38.91 39.99
C ASN A 82 -0.17 39.16 38.48
N LEU A 83 -0.16 40.42 38.05
CA LEU A 83 0.04 40.80 36.64
C LEU A 83 1.24 41.72 36.47
N LEU A 84 2.21 41.33 35.65
CA LEU A 84 3.32 42.17 35.21
C LEU A 84 3.15 42.58 33.75
N THR A 85 3.06 43.89 33.50
CA THR A 85 2.98 44.47 32.15
C THR A 85 4.29 45.17 31.80
N VAL A 86 4.89 44.79 30.68
CA VAL A 86 6.12 45.37 30.11
C VAL A 86 5.78 46.00 28.77
N THR A 87 5.91 47.32 28.65
CA THR A 87 5.58 48.05 27.42
C THR A 87 6.54 49.20 27.10
N GLY A 88 6.66 49.55 25.82
CA GLY A 88 7.50 50.65 25.33
C GLY A 88 8.87 50.19 24.82
N ASP A 89 9.71 51.14 24.43
CA ASP A 89 11.08 50.91 23.94
C ASP A 89 12.03 50.40 25.05
N SER A 90 11.53 49.68 26.05
CA SER A 90 12.32 49.02 27.10
C SER A 90 13.14 47.90 26.44
N THR A 91 14.26 48.29 25.83
CA THR A 91 15.25 47.39 25.30
C THR A 91 16.16 46.98 26.45
N GLY A 92 16.06 45.75 26.94
CA GLY A 92 17.10 45.18 27.82
C GLY A 92 16.68 44.85 29.25
N ILE A 93 15.47 44.31 29.47
CA ILE A 93 15.26 43.50 30.68
C ILE A 93 16.13 42.25 30.54
N ASN A 94 16.99 42.00 31.51
CA ASN A 94 17.83 40.82 31.55
C ASN A 94 17.69 40.12 32.90
N THR A 95 17.22 38.87 32.89
CA THR A 95 17.05 38.05 34.10
C THR A 95 17.75 36.70 33.94
N ALA A 96 18.16 36.06 35.04
CA ALA A 96 18.74 34.71 34.98
C ALA A 96 17.68 33.60 34.82
N GLY A 97 16.40 33.93 34.95
CA GLY A 97 15.25 33.06 34.79
C GLY A 97 13.95 33.86 34.84
N LEU A 98 12.85 33.29 34.35
CA LEU A 98 11.50 33.83 34.52
C LEU A 98 10.56 32.69 34.91
N VAL A 99 9.89 32.82 36.06
CA VAL A 99 8.91 31.85 36.55
C VAL A 99 7.60 32.59 36.82
N ILE A 100 6.51 32.10 36.25
CA ILE A 100 5.17 32.67 36.40
C ILE A 100 4.31 31.62 37.09
N GLY A 101 3.84 31.89 38.30
CA GLY A 101 3.02 30.96 39.08
C GLY A 101 3.77 29.73 39.58
N GLU A 102 4.84 29.95 40.34
CA GLU A 102 5.37 28.86 41.18
C GLU A 102 4.35 28.63 42.31
N ASN A 103 3.87 27.41 42.52
CA ASN A 103 2.86 27.05 43.52
C ASN A 103 1.65 28.01 43.62
N SER A 104 1.32 28.69 42.51
CA SER A 104 0.40 29.81 42.50
C SER A 104 -0.36 29.92 41.18
N ASP A 105 -1.66 30.21 41.28
CA ASP A 105 -2.58 30.21 40.16
C ASP A 105 -2.80 31.61 39.57
N SER A 106 -3.18 31.65 38.29
CA SER A 106 -3.74 32.85 37.64
C SER A 106 -2.84 34.10 37.63
N ASN A 107 -1.51 33.91 37.55
CA ASN A 107 -0.55 35.01 37.38
C ASN A 107 -0.27 35.27 35.89
N GLY A 108 0.12 36.50 35.57
CA GLY A 108 0.25 36.97 34.20
C GLY A 108 1.51 37.78 33.96
N VAL A 109 2.13 37.58 32.80
CA VAL A 109 3.15 38.49 32.25
C VAL A 109 2.76 38.89 30.83
N PHE A 110 2.74 40.19 30.55
CA PHE A 110 2.42 40.76 29.25
C PHE A 110 3.59 41.59 28.72
N LEU A 111 4.10 41.25 27.54
CA LEU A 111 5.11 42.00 26.79
C LEU A 111 4.45 42.60 25.55
N GLY A 112 4.52 43.93 25.41
CA GLY A 112 3.90 44.64 24.29
C GLY A 112 4.71 45.82 23.76
N ARG A 113 4.31 46.34 22.59
CA ARG A 113 4.79 47.61 22.03
C ARG A 113 6.33 47.66 21.91
N LEU A 114 6.90 46.73 21.13
CA LEU A 114 8.35 46.59 20.86
C LEU A 114 9.23 46.32 22.10
N ALA A 115 8.65 45.94 23.25
CA ALA A 115 9.42 45.57 24.42
C ALA A 115 10.37 44.40 24.14
N ALA A 116 11.56 44.40 24.76
CA ALA A 116 12.51 43.30 24.63
C ALA A 116 12.96 42.76 25.99
N TRP A 117 12.82 41.44 26.18
CA TRP A 117 13.24 40.72 27.39
C TRP A 117 14.17 39.58 27.02
N THR A 118 15.37 39.58 27.62
CA THR A 118 16.33 38.48 27.53
C THR A 118 16.40 37.71 28.85
N VAL A 119 16.29 36.39 28.78
CA VAL A 119 16.45 35.49 29.91
C VAL A 119 17.76 34.71 29.73
N THR A 120 18.81 35.15 30.43
CA THR A 120 20.18 34.68 30.32
C THR A 120 20.41 33.58 31.35
N ALA A 121 19.92 32.38 31.07
CA ALA A 121 19.90 31.29 32.05
C ALA A 121 21.30 30.88 32.56
N SER A 122 21.43 30.67 33.87
CA SER A 122 22.67 30.19 34.51
C SER A 122 22.60 28.80 35.14
N ASP A 123 21.44 28.12 35.16
CA ASP A 123 21.25 26.66 35.33
C ASP A 123 19.73 26.33 35.46
N THR A 124 19.30 25.18 34.93
CA THR A 124 18.00 24.45 35.04
C THR A 124 16.62 25.15 35.02
N SER A 125 16.48 26.48 34.96
CA SER A 125 15.15 27.15 34.96
C SER A 125 15.13 28.46 34.16
N ALA A 126 15.13 28.38 32.82
CA ALA A 126 15.13 29.56 31.95
C ALA A 126 13.76 30.22 31.89
N LEU A 127 12.70 29.49 31.53
CA LEU A 127 11.33 30.00 31.50
C LEU A 127 10.36 28.92 31.94
N ILE A 128 9.55 29.21 32.96
CA ILE A 128 8.49 28.32 33.44
C ILE A 128 7.19 29.11 33.55
N VAL A 129 6.12 28.62 32.93
CA VAL A 129 4.77 29.18 33.04
C VAL A 129 3.89 28.12 33.69
N GLY A 130 3.62 28.27 34.98
CA GLY A 130 2.97 27.28 35.83
C GLY A 130 3.94 26.20 36.31
N ASN A 131 4.27 26.23 37.60
CA ASN A 131 4.94 25.13 38.30
C ASN A 131 4.13 24.80 39.54
N TYR A 132 3.39 23.69 39.53
CA TYR A 132 2.34 23.34 40.49
C TYR A 132 1.15 24.32 40.58
N GLY A 133 1.21 25.49 39.95
CA GLY A 133 0.13 26.47 39.85
C GLY A 133 -0.48 26.57 38.44
N GLY A 134 -1.80 26.62 38.34
CA GLY A 134 -2.56 26.58 37.10
C GLY A 134 -3.07 27.95 36.61
N GLY A 135 -3.49 28.02 35.35
CA GLY A 135 -4.10 29.23 34.78
C GLY A 135 -3.14 30.42 34.59
N ASN A 136 -1.82 30.20 34.64
CA ASN A 136 -0.84 31.27 34.46
C ASN A 136 -0.66 31.61 32.98
N VAL A 137 -0.41 32.89 32.68
CA VAL A 137 -0.38 33.42 31.31
C VAL A 137 0.90 34.18 31.01
N LEU A 138 1.53 33.88 29.87
CA LEU A 138 2.55 34.73 29.25
C LEU A 138 2.05 35.20 27.88
N SER A 139 2.07 36.50 27.63
CA SER A 139 1.67 37.09 26.35
C SER A 139 2.79 37.95 25.78
N VAL A 140 3.19 37.71 24.53
CA VAL A 140 4.16 38.50 23.77
C VAL A 140 3.51 39.01 22.49
N THR A 141 3.29 40.32 22.41
CA THR A 141 2.52 40.93 21.32
C THR A 141 3.08 42.30 20.88
N GLY A 142 2.49 42.90 19.84
CA GLY A 142 2.80 44.26 19.41
C GLY A 142 4.27 44.46 18.98
N GLY A 143 4.88 43.45 18.36
CA GLY A 143 6.27 43.47 17.92
C GLY A 143 7.28 43.26 19.04
N ALA A 144 6.84 42.82 20.22
CA ALA A 144 7.73 42.51 21.34
C ALA A 144 8.61 41.29 21.07
N LYS A 145 9.77 41.23 21.73
CA LYS A 145 10.78 40.20 21.57
C LYS A 145 11.12 39.56 22.92
N LEU A 146 10.92 38.25 23.02
CA LEU A 146 11.40 37.41 24.10
C LEU A 146 12.62 36.60 23.62
N VAL A 147 13.70 36.61 24.38
CA VAL A 147 14.90 35.81 24.11
C VAL A 147 15.16 34.92 25.31
N THR A 148 15.28 33.62 25.10
CA THR A 148 15.67 32.64 26.13
C THR A 148 17.05 32.05 25.83
N GLY A 149 17.65 31.32 26.76
CA GLY A 149 18.93 30.63 26.53
C GLY A 149 18.78 29.31 25.77
N THR A 150 19.76 28.96 24.93
CA THR A 150 19.73 27.75 24.06
C THR A 150 19.93 26.42 24.79
N ALA A 151 20.40 26.43 26.03
CA ALA A 151 20.79 25.23 26.77
C ALA A 151 19.75 24.73 27.78
N VAL A 152 18.49 25.18 27.70
CA VAL A 152 17.52 25.01 28.80
C VAL A 152 16.15 24.54 28.32
N ASN A 153 15.50 23.69 29.13
CA ASN A 153 14.11 23.30 28.92
C ASN A 153 13.19 24.48 29.27
N ILE A 154 12.25 24.75 28.39
CA ILE A 154 11.14 25.66 28.64
C ILE A 154 9.92 24.82 28.95
N THR A 155 9.23 25.16 30.03
CA THR A 155 8.08 24.38 30.48
C THR A 155 6.84 25.26 30.64
N ILE A 156 5.76 24.84 30.00
CA ILE A 156 4.42 25.39 30.16
C ILE A 156 3.59 24.31 30.86
N GLY A 157 3.22 24.53 32.12
CA GLY A 157 2.47 23.59 32.93
C GLY A 157 3.28 22.43 33.48
N ALA A 158 4.25 22.72 34.36
CA ALA A 158 4.91 21.70 35.15
C ALA A 158 3.99 21.27 36.30
N TRP A 159 3.53 20.02 36.30
CA TRP A 159 2.56 19.46 37.26
C TRP A 159 1.35 20.37 37.51
N SER A 160 0.91 21.12 36.49
CA SER A 160 -0.13 22.13 36.59
C SER A 160 -0.92 22.27 35.31
N GLU A 161 -2.15 22.76 35.42
CA GLU A 161 -3.13 22.75 34.33
C GLU A 161 -3.54 24.15 33.87
N GLY A 162 -3.99 24.26 32.62
CA GLY A 162 -4.60 25.48 32.09
C GLY A 162 -3.65 26.67 31.91
N ASN A 163 -2.34 26.46 31.95
CA ASN A 163 -1.37 27.52 31.69
C ASN A 163 -1.30 27.83 30.19
N ARG A 164 -1.09 29.10 29.85
CA ARG A 164 -1.16 29.60 28.46
C ARG A 164 0.03 30.48 28.12
N VAL A 165 0.62 30.23 26.95
CA VAL A 165 1.58 31.15 26.33
C VAL A 165 1.03 31.60 24.99
N GLU A 166 1.04 32.91 24.74
CA GLU A 166 0.56 33.51 23.50
C GLU A 166 1.66 34.39 22.89
N ILE A 167 2.02 34.12 21.63
CA ILE A 167 2.90 34.97 20.83
C ILE A 167 2.12 35.42 19.60
N SER A 168 1.78 36.70 19.51
CA SER A 168 0.84 37.18 18.48
C SER A 168 1.21 38.51 17.85
N GLY A 169 0.89 38.62 16.56
CA GLY A 169 0.82 39.89 15.84
C GLY A 169 2.17 40.52 15.49
N LYS A 170 2.06 41.74 14.97
CA LYS A 170 3.17 42.63 14.66
C LYS A 170 3.05 43.92 15.46
N ASP A 171 4.07 44.77 15.40
CA ASP A 171 3.97 46.15 15.85
C ASP A 171 2.86 46.92 15.12
N ALA A 172 2.50 48.09 15.64
CA ALA A 172 1.43 48.92 15.07
C ALA A 172 1.70 49.37 13.62
N ALA A 173 2.97 49.35 13.19
CA ALA A 173 3.37 49.66 11.82
C ALA A 173 3.30 48.44 10.87
N GLY A 174 3.08 47.24 11.39
CA GLY A 174 3.07 45.99 10.62
C GLY A 174 4.46 45.55 10.13
N THR A 175 5.53 46.16 10.64
CA THR A 175 6.91 45.99 10.20
C THR A 175 7.68 44.95 11.00
N THR A 176 7.42 44.85 12.31
CA THR A 176 8.17 43.98 13.21
C THR A 176 7.24 42.94 13.82
N ALA A 177 7.48 41.66 13.55
CA ALA A 177 6.76 40.56 14.16
C ALA A 177 7.09 40.43 15.64
N SER A 178 6.10 40.05 16.46
CA SER A 178 6.38 39.58 17.81
C SER A 178 7.18 38.28 17.71
N SER A 179 8.24 38.14 18.50
CA SER A 179 9.13 37.00 18.40
C SER A 179 9.54 36.39 19.73
N TRP A 180 9.74 35.07 19.70
CA TRP A 180 10.42 34.33 20.75
C TRP A 180 11.62 33.59 20.16
N GLU A 181 12.82 34.03 20.50
CA GLU A 181 14.07 33.52 19.95
C GLU A 181 14.88 32.70 20.97
N TYR A 182 15.64 31.73 20.47
CA TYR A 182 16.57 30.91 21.25
C TYR A 182 15.88 30.13 22.38
N ALA A 183 14.68 29.64 22.11
CA ALA A 183 14.09 28.62 22.96
C ALA A 183 14.95 27.35 22.89
N GLY A 184 15.33 26.77 24.02
CA GLY A 184 15.73 25.36 24.02
C GLY A 184 14.51 24.49 23.71
N ALA A 185 14.51 23.23 24.17
CA ALA A 185 13.34 22.37 24.04
C ALA A 185 12.09 22.99 24.70
N ILE A 186 10.99 23.15 23.94
CA ILE A 186 9.70 23.61 24.48
C ILE A 186 8.90 22.38 24.92
N THR A 187 8.41 22.39 26.16
CA THR A 187 7.53 21.37 26.71
C THR A 187 6.20 22.01 27.09
N VAL A 188 5.13 21.62 26.42
CA VAL A 188 3.74 22.00 26.75
C VAL A 188 3.10 20.82 27.46
N GLY A 189 2.93 20.92 28.78
CA GLY A 189 2.51 19.83 29.64
C GLY A 189 3.67 18.92 30.04
N TYR A 190 4.23 19.19 31.23
CA TYR A 190 5.16 18.29 31.91
C TYR A 190 4.46 17.72 33.14
N PHE A 191 3.83 16.56 32.99
CA PHE A 191 2.93 15.96 33.99
C PHE A 191 1.70 16.83 34.37
N GLY A 192 1.41 17.91 33.62
CA GLY A 192 0.24 18.77 33.79
C GLY A 192 -0.58 18.87 32.51
N GLY A 193 -1.90 18.71 32.59
CA GLY A 193 -2.79 18.66 31.42
C GLY A 193 -3.40 20.01 31.02
N GLY A 194 -4.01 20.08 29.83
CA GLY A 194 -4.79 21.27 29.43
C GLY A 194 -3.99 22.56 29.20
N ASN A 195 -2.67 22.48 29.04
CA ASN A 195 -1.83 23.65 28.81
C ASN A 195 -1.78 24.03 27.33
N THR A 196 -1.59 25.32 27.04
CA THR A 196 -1.69 25.86 25.67
C THR A 196 -0.49 26.73 25.25
N LEU A 197 -0.06 26.57 24.01
CA LEU A 197 0.84 27.50 23.32
C LEU A 197 0.20 27.98 22.02
N GLU A 198 0.07 29.28 21.86
CA GLU A 198 -0.57 29.89 20.70
C GLU A 198 0.41 30.83 20.00
N ILE A 199 0.64 30.60 18.71
CA ILE A 199 1.51 31.41 17.86
C ILE A 199 0.66 31.89 16.68
N ARG A 200 0.39 33.19 16.58
CA ARG A 200 -0.60 33.72 15.63
C ARG A 200 -0.21 35.02 14.95
N ASP A 201 -0.95 35.36 13.90
CA ASP A 201 -0.99 36.69 13.28
C ASP A 201 0.37 37.24 12.79
N GLY A 202 1.20 36.37 12.21
CA GLY A 202 2.50 36.73 11.64
C GLY A 202 3.65 36.73 12.65
N ALA A 203 3.45 36.17 13.84
CA ALA A 203 4.48 36.00 14.86
C ALA A 203 5.50 34.91 14.50
N THR A 204 6.65 34.91 15.17
CA THR A 204 7.70 33.89 14.96
C THR A 204 8.22 33.32 16.28
N VAL A 205 8.25 31.99 16.40
CA VAL A 205 8.92 31.28 17.49
C VAL A 205 10.04 30.43 16.92
N THR A 206 11.24 30.58 17.45
CA THR A 206 12.41 29.78 17.08
C THR A 206 12.92 29.03 18.31
N ALA A 207 12.58 27.75 18.37
CA ALA A 207 13.16 26.77 19.27
C ALA A 207 14.33 26.06 18.57
N GLN A 208 15.51 26.18 19.16
CA GLN A 208 16.74 25.56 18.71
C GLN A 208 17.25 24.60 19.79
N VAL A 209 17.03 23.31 19.58
CA VAL A 209 17.50 22.26 20.48
C VAL A 209 18.98 21.99 20.24
N THR A 210 19.84 22.25 21.23
CA THR A 210 21.31 22.12 21.08
C THR A 210 21.92 20.92 21.81
N SER A 211 21.15 20.16 22.60
CA SER A 211 21.63 18.96 23.28
C SER A 211 20.99 17.69 22.70
N ALA A 212 21.74 16.59 22.69
CA ALA A 212 21.29 15.31 22.12
C ALA A 212 20.21 14.59 22.96
N ASP A 213 19.93 15.08 24.17
CA ASP A 213 19.04 14.46 25.17
C ASP A 213 17.76 15.28 25.39
N THR A 214 17.54 16.34 24.61
CA THR A 214 16.33 17.18 24.73
C THR A 214 15.52 17.15 23.44
N ALA A 215 14.21 17.28 23.57
CA ALA A 215 13.24 17.27 22.47
C ALA A 215 12.05 18.17 22.81
N THR A 216 11.30 18.57 21.79
CA THR A 216 10.08 19.36 21.98
C THR A 216 8.91 18.44 22.25
N TYR A 217 8.13 18.70 23.30
CA TYR A 217 7.03 17.84 23.72
C TYR A 217 5.72 18.64 23.82
N ILE A 218 4.65 18.06 23.31
CA ILE A 218 3.27 18.44 23.59
C ILE A 218 2.67 17.23 24.30
N GLY A 219 2.58 17.30 25.63
CA GLY A 219 2.22 16.18 26.49
C GLY A 219 3.37 15.19 26.72
N TYR A 220 4.34 15.53 27.58
CA TYR A 220 5.43 14.60 27.93
C TYR A 220 4.89 13.36 28.66
N ALA A 221 3.99 13.58 29.63
CA ALA A 221 3.29 12.53 30.38
C ALA A 221 1.99 13.13 30.91
N SER A 222 1.26 13.81 30.03
CA SER A 222 0.10 14.63 30.38
C SER A 222 -0.84 14.79 29.22
N ASP A 223 -2.12 14.90 29.54
CA ASP A 223 -3.19 14.82 28.55
C ASP A 223 -3.74 16.20 28.15
N GLY A 224 -4.36 16.27 26.98
CA GLY A 224 -5.17 17.42 26.56
C GLY A 224 -4.40 18.73 26.38
N ASN A 225 -3.09 18.68 26.15
CA ASN A 225 -2.28 19.88 25.87
C ASN A 225 -2.40 20.27 24.39
N ALA A 226 -2.39 21.57 24.10
CA ALA A 226 -2.63 22.04 22.74
C ALA A 226 -1.61 23.10 22.30
N VAL A 227 -1.16 22.98 21.05
CA VAL A 227 -0.38 24.02 20.36
C VAL A 227 -1.13 24.44 19.11
N THR A 228 -1.35 25.75 18.95
CA THR A 228 -1.98 26.32 17.76
C THR A 228 -1.02 27.29 17.08
N VAL A 229 -0.71 27.02 15.82
CA VAL A 229 0.08 27.89 14.94
C VAL A 229 -0.83 28.34 13.80
N SER A 230 -1.21 29.62 13.76
CA SER A 230 -2.19 30.10 12.77
C SER A 230 -1.89 31.46 12.18
N GLY A 231 -2.38 31.69 10.96
CA GLY A 231 -2.29 32.97 10.26
C GLY A 231 -1.07 33.09 9.35
N ALA A 232 -1.27 33.82 8.25
CA ALA A 232 -0.26 33.95 7.20
C ALA A 232 1.03 34.62 7.70
N GLY A 233 2.16 34.00 7.40
CA GLY A 233 3.49 34.48 7.82
C GLY A 233 3.83 34.15 9.28
N THR A 234 2.96 33.44 10.00
CA THR A 234 3.28 32.86 11.30
C THR A 234 4.22 31.68 11.11
N VAL A 235 5.30 31.62 11.88
CA VAL A 235 6.29 30.54 11.80
C VAL A 235 6.64 30.00 13.18
N TRP A 236 6.60 28.68 13.32
CA TRP A 236 7.22 27.97 14.43
C TRP A 236 8.35 27.07 13.92
N ASN A 237 9.58 27.48 14.20
CA ASN A 237 10.76 26.68 13.90
C ASN A 237 11.14 25.91 15.17
N ALA A 238 10.92 24.60 15.16
CA ALA A 238 11.28 23.65 16.21
C ALA A 238 12.42 22.73 15.73
N THR A 239 13.56 23.33 15.38
CA THR A 239 14.69 22.60 14.79
C THR A 239 15.76 22.25 15.82
N ALA A 240 16.51 21.18 15.54
CA ALA A 240 17.69 20.81 16.32
C ALA A 240 18.97 21.30 15.62
N SER A 241 19.97 21.78 16.37
CA SER A 241 21.21 22.29 15.80
C SER A 241 22.26 21.20 15.58
N GLY A 242 22.87 21.12 14.39
CA GLY A 242 24.00 20.22 14.15
C GLY A 242 23.61 18.75 14.04
N SER A 243 24.52 17.80 14.25
CA SER A 243 24.25 16.35 14.13
C SER A 243 23.48 15.75 15.32
N THR A 244 22.94 16.57 16.22
CA THR A 244 22.17 16.10 17.39
C THR A 244 20.72 15.91 16.98
N PRO A 245 20.16 14.70 17.11
CA PRO A 245 18.76 14.49 16.79
C PRO A 245 17.90 14.88 18.00
N GLY A 246 16.87 15.70 17.81
CA GLY A 246 15.86 16.05 18.82
C GLY A 246 14.50 16.27 18.14
N GLY A 247 13.53 15.39 18.41
CA GLY A 247 12.22 15.35 17.73
C GLY A 247 11.17 16.31 18.29
N LEU A 248 10.07 16.49 17.54
CA LEU A 248 8.80 17.03 18.01
C LEU A 248 7.83 15.88 18.32
N TYR A 249 7.42 15.76 19.58
CA TYR A 249 6.50 14.73 20.05
C TYR A 249 5.14 15.34 20.38
N VAL A 250 4.07 14.76 19.83
CA VAL A 250 2.69 15.06 20.20
C VAL A 250 2.13 13.82 20.90
N GLY A 251 2.12 13.85 22.23
CA GLY A 251 1.95 12.69 23.08
C GLY A 251 3.23 11.84 23.15
N TYR A 252 4.10 12.14 24.10
CA TYR A 252 5.21 11.23 24.43
C TYR A 252 4.67 10.05 25.26
N GLY A 253 4.09 10.33 26.43
CA GLY A 253 3.29 9.37 27.21
C GLY A 253 1.86 9.83 27.49
N GLY A 254 1.51 11.08 27.15
CA GLY A 254 0.17 11.64 27.35
C GLY A 254 -0.78 11.42 26.16
N SER A 255 -2.07 11.41 26.42
CA SER A 255 -3.17 11.26 25.47
C SER A 255 -3.84 12.59 25.07
N ASP A 256 -4.61 12.58 23.99
CA ASP A 256 -5.46 13.69 23.54
C ASP A 256 -4.73 15.04 23.35
N ASN A 257 -3.42 15.02 23.08
CA ASN A 257 -2.64 16.23 22.80
C ASN A 257 -2.79 16.64 21.34
N ILE A 258 -2.84 17.95 21.06
CA ILE A 258 -3.17 18.47 19.73
C ILE A 258 -2.15 19.51 19.27
N LEU A 259 -1.67 19.36 18.03
CA LEU A 259 -1.00 20.43 17.28
C LEU A 259 -1.86 20.84 16.08
N THR A 260 -2.20 22.12 15.98
CA THR A 260 -2.95 22.67 14.84
C THR A 260 -2.09 23.68 14.08
N ILE A 261 -2.00 23.52 12.77
CA ILE A 261 -1.32 24.41 11.83
C ILE A 261 -2.35 24.89 10.82
N SER A 262 -2.65 26.19 10.80
CA SER A 262 -3.79 26.72 10.04
C SER A 262 -3.58 28.09 9.41
N ASP A 263 -4.47 28.48 8.50
CA ASP A 263 -4.56 29.83 7.91
C ASP A 263 -3.23 30.35 7.30
N GLY A 264 -2.45 29.48 6.66
CA GLY A 264 -1.20 29.86 5.98
C GLY A 264 0.05 29.89 6.87
N ALA A 265 -0.02 29.30 8.07
CA ALA A 265 1.11 29.20 8.99
C ALA A 265 2.08 28.07 8.64
N VAL A 266 3.33 28.18 9.09
CA VAL A 266 4.37 27.19 8.83
C VAL A 266 4.98 26.67 10.13
N VAL A 267 5.07 25.35 10.26
CA VAL A 267 5.89 24.68 11.29
C VAL A 267 7.06 23.98 10.62
N GLU A 268 8.27 24.23 11.09
CA GLU A 268 9.49 23.55 10.64
C GLU A 268 10.08 22.72 11.80
N SER A 269 10.11 21.40 11.66
CA SER A 269 10.71 20.47 12.64
C SER A 269 11.77 19.58 11.98
N ARG A 270 12.68 20.22 11.23
CA ARG A 270 13.78 19.54 10.53
C ARG A 270 14.89 19.19 11.51
N LEU A 271 15.22 17.90 11.58
CA LEU A 271 16.36 17.37 12.36
C LEU A 271 17.69 17.62 11.61
N GLY A 272 18.81 17.68 12.32
CA GLY A 272 20.10 17.75 11.64
C GLY A 272 20.57 16.41 11.08
N GLY A 273 21.33 16.45 9.98
CA GLY A 273 21.64 15.31 9.09
C GLY A 273 22.60 14.23 9.61
N GLY A 274 22.38 13.70 10.81
CA GLY A 274 23.08 12.52 11.36
C GLY A 274 22.45 11.18 10.93
N THR A 275 23.12 10.06 11.23
CA THR A 275 22.56 8.70 11.09
C THR A 275 21.37 8.56 12.03
N TYR A 276 20.17 8.36 11.47
CA TYR A 276 18.92 8.30 12.23
C TYR A 276 18.82 6.97 12.98
N THR A 277 18.51 7.04 14.27
CA THR A 277 18.12 5.89 15.10
C THR A 277 16.64 6.05 15.46
N THR A 278 15.95 4.92 15.65
CA THR A 278 14.49 4.80 15.84
C THR A 278 13.84 5.73 16.87
N ASP A 279 14.60 6.22 17.85
CA ASP A 279 14.17 6.99 19.01
C ASP A 279 14.06 8.50 18.77
N LYS A 280 14.56 9.02 17.64
CA LYS A 280 14.67 10.48 17.44
C LYS A 280 14.00 10.97 16.16
N ARG A 281 12.67 10.88 16.15
CA ARG A 281 11.77 11.29 15.05
C ARG A 281 10.75 12.33 15.52
N ASN A 282 10.04 12.97 14.58
CA ASN A 282 8.78 13.61 14.91
C ASN A 282 7.69 12.54 15.03
N ILE A 283 7.04 12.46 16.20
CA ILE A 283 6.16 11.34 16.56
C ILE A 283 4.84 11.86 17.11
N ILE A 284 3.74 11.25 16.67
CA ILE A 284 2.40 11.42 17.21
C ILE A 284 2.04 10.12 17.92
N GLY A 285 1.98 10.13 19.26
CA GLY A 285 1.77 8.94 20.09
C GLY A 285 3.01 8.04 20.16
N PHE A 286 3.94 8.36 21.06
CA PHE A 286 5.18 7.61 21.23
C PHE A 286 5.00 6.32 22.04
N GLU A 287 4.70 6.42 23.34
CA GLU A 287 4.52 5.26 24.24
C GLU A 287 3.14 4.62 24.07
N GLN A 288 2.97 3.39 24.57
CA GLN A 288 1.73 2.62 24.51
C GLN A 288 0.49 3.38 25.02
N ASP A 289 0.64 4.20 26.07
CA ASP A 289 -0.46 4.97 26.68
C ASP A 289 -0.76 6.30 25.96
N ALA A 290 0.07 6.71 24.99
CA ALA A 290 -0.11 7.95 24.26
C ALA A 290 -1.15 7.77 23.14
N THR A 291 -2.44 7.85 23.51
CA THR A 291 -3.58 7.60 22.62
C THR A 291 -4.32 8.89 22.22
N GLY A 292 -5.01 8.88 21.08
CA GLY A 292 -5.87 10.00 20.68
C GLY A 292 -5.13 11.30 20.33
N ASN A 293 -3.80 11.28 20.25
CA ASN A 293 -3.02 12.48 19.91
C ASN A 293 -3.21 12.84 18.44
N LYS A 294 -3.23 14.15 18.14
CA LYS A 294 -3.62 14.65 16.83
C LYS A 294 -2.73 15.78 16.32
N VAL A 295 -2.37 15.71 15.04
CA VAL A 295 -1.83 16.85 14.28
C VAL A 295 -2.80 17.22 13.17
N ILE A 296 -3.11 18.51 13.04
CA ILE A 296 -3.99 19.07 12.01
C ILE A 296 -3.20 20.08 11.18
N VAL A 297 -3.18 19.91 9.87
CA VAL A 297 -2.63 20.86 8.91
C VAL A 297 -3.73 21.28 7.95
N ASP A 298 -4.30 22.45 8.18
CA ASP A 298 -5.55 22.89 7.54
C ASP A 298 -5.39 24.24 6.83
N GLY A 299 -5.94 24.35 5.62
CA GLY A 299 -6.01 25.61 4.89
C GLY A 299 -4.84 25.87 3.94
N GLU A 300 -5.11 26.65 2.90
CA GLU A 300 -4.16 26.97 1.85
C GLU A 300 -2.89 27.64 2.40
N GLY A 301 -1.73 27.12 2.01
CA GLY A 301 -0.43 27.62 2.44
C GLY A 301 0.00 27.16 3.84
N SER A 302 -0.88 26.52 4.62
CA SER A 302 -0.51 25.91 5.88
C SER A 302 0.43 24.73 5.64
N ARG A 303 1.56 24.69 6.36
CA ARG A 303 2.62 23.72 6.07
C ARG A 303 3.29 23.16 7.31
N TRP A 304 3.51 21.85 7.32
CA TRP A 304 4.45 21.20 8.23
C TRP A 304 5.65 20.65 7.44
N ASP A 305 6.81 21.23 7.68
CA ASP A 305 8.10 20.83 7.11
C ASP A 305 8.90 19.97 8.08
N THR A 306 9.15 18.72 7.69
CA THR A 306 9.75 17.68 8.56
C THR A 306 10.70 16.77 7.75
N LEU A 307 11.47 15.93 8.44
CA LEU A 307 12.39 14.94 7.83
C LEU A 307 12.02 13.48 8.13
N ASN A 308 11.21 13.25 9.18
CA ASN A 308 10.61 11.98 9.53
C ASN A 308 9.27 12.23 10.23
N VAL A 309 8.29 11.36 10.01
CA VAL A 309 7.01 11.38 10.74
C VAL A 309 6.66 9.95 11.10
N THR A 310 6.23 9.74 12.34
CA THR A 310 5.62 8.49 12.79
C THR A 310 4.29 8.81 13.45
N VAL A 311 3.22 8.16 13.00
CA VAL A 311 1.89 8.25 13.59
C VAL A 311 1.58 6.91 14.25
N GLY A 312 1.56 6.88 15.58
CA GLY A 312 1.60 5.65 16.36
C GLY A 312 2.97 4.99 16.27
N TYR A 313 3.85 5.29 17.23
CA TYR A 313 5.06 4.49 17.43
C TYR A 313 4.66 3.20 18.17
N GLU A 314 4.31 3.31 19.46
CA GLU A 314 3.62 2.26 20.24
C GLU A 314 2.18 2.64 20.56
N GLY A 315 1.86 3.94 20.60
CA GLY A 315 0.52 4.45 20.91
C GLY A 315 -0.52 4.10 19.84
N SER A 316 -1.77 3.96 20.28
CA SER A 316 -2.93 3.62 19.42
C SER A 316 -3.88 4.80 19.23
N GLY A 317 -4.65 4.81 18.14
CA GLY A 317 -5.71 5.80 17.90
C GLY A 317 -5.21 7.23 17.64
N ASN A 318 -3.94 7.41 17.27
CA ASN A 318 -3.36 8.71 16.96
C ASN A 318 -3.64 9.11 15.51
N SER A 319 -3.64 10.42 15.22
CA SER A 319 -4.02 10.90 13.89
C SER A 319 -3.21 12.09 13.35
N LEU A 320 -3.04 12.09 12.03
CA LEU A 320 -2.57 13.22 11.24
C LEU A 320 -3.63 13.56 10.18
N GLU A 321 -4.16 14.78 10.21
CA GLU A 321 -5.17 15.27 9.26
C GLU A 321 -4.61 16.43 8.44
N ILE A 322 -4.70 16.32 7.11
CA ILE A 322 -4.23 17.30 6.14
C ILE A 322 -5.41 17.70 5.26
N THR A 323 -5.87 18.94 5.37
CA THR A 323 -7.15 19.39 4.80
C THR A 323 -7.09 20.78 4.16
N ASN A 324 -8.07 21.04 3.28
CA ASN A 324 -8.33 22.36 2.70
C ASN A 324 -7.11 23.07 2.08
N GLY A 325 -6.21 22.34 1.41
CA GLY A 325 -5.00 22.91 0.80
C GLY A 325 -3.75 22.92 1.69
N GLY A 326 -3.80 22.31 2.87
CA GLY A 326 -2.64 22.13 3.75
C GLY A 326 -1.61 21.14 3.20
N MET A 327 -0.36 21.27 3.60
CA MET A 327 0.74 20.40 3.11
C MET A 327 1.63 19.87 4.24
N VAL A 328 1.93 18.57 4.21
CA VAL A 328 3.00 17.96 5.03
C VAL A 328 4.11 17.49 4.12
N ASN A 329 5.32 17.99 4.36
CA ASN A 329 6.50 17.67 3.58
C ASN A 329 7.51 16.88 4.41
N ASN A 330 7.52 15.55 4.22
CA ASN A 330 8.39 14.55 4.84
C ASN A 330 9.39 13.93 3.84
N ASN A 331 10.00 14.75 2.98
CA ASN A 331 10.80 14.29 1.83
C ASN A 331 12.28 13.98 2.17
N PHE A 332 12.54 13.20 3.22
CA PHE A 332 13.91 12.80 3.56
C PHE A 332 14.02 11.29 3.84
N THR A 333 13.25 10.76 4.79
CA THR A 333 13.27 9.32 5.15
C THR A 333 11.86 8.69 5.07
N PHE A 334 11.61 7.66 5.88
CA PHE A 334 10.35 6.95 5.96
C PHE A 334 9.29 7.76 6.71
N LEU A 335 8.06 7.65 6.25
CA LEU A 335 6.87 7.87 7.06
C LEU A 335 6.39 6.51 7.58
N TYR A 336 6.12 6.44 8.88
CA TYR A 336 5.57 5.26 9.53
C TYR A 336 4.17 5.53 10.08
N LEU A 337 3.27 4.56 9.90
CA LEU A 337 1.93 4.56 10.44
C LEU A 337 1.69 3.23 11.16
N GLY A 338 1.57 3.25 12.49
CA GLY A 338 1.52 2.03 13.32
C GLY A 338 2.83 1.25 13.31
N ALA A 339 3.89 1.82 13.89
CA ALA A 339 5.25 1.33 13.73
C ALA A 339 5.54 0.01 14.48
N TRP A 340 4.96 -0.19 15.67
CA TRP A 340 5.20 -1.38 16.50
C TRP A 340 3.95 -2.23 16.72
N ALA A 341 4.17 -3.47 17.14
CA ALA A 341 3.11 -4.35 17.59
C ALA A 341 2.29 -3.68 18.70
N GLY A 342 0.96 -3.73 18.58
CA GLY A 342 0.03 -3.05 19.50
C GLY A 342 -0.22 -1.57 19.20
N SER A 343 0.45 -0.97 18.20
CA SER A 343 0.13 0.37 17.70
C SER A 343 -1.01 0.26 16.68
N GLU A 344 -2.23 0.35 17.18
CA GLU A 344 -3.46 0.05 16.43
C GLU A 344 -4.30 1.29 16.15
N ASN A 345 -5.14 1.21 15.11
CA ASN A 345 -6.16 2.22 14.82
C ASN A 345 -5.62 3.65 14.60
N ASN A 346 -4.33 3.80 14.24
CA ASN A 346 -3.78 5.10 13.89
C ASN A 346 -4.19 5.49 12.47
N THR A 347 -4.41 6.79 12.24
CA THR A 347 -4.96 7.27 10.97
C THR A 347 -4.16 8.43 10.39
N ILE A 348 -3.89 8.38 9.08
CA ILE A 348 -3.49 9.55 8.30
C ILE A 348 -4.61 9.84 7.31
N LYS A 349 -5.12 11.07 7.32
CA LYS A 349 -6.16 11.52 6.41
C LYS A 349 -5.68 12.71 5.60
N VAL A 350 -5.77 12.61 4.28
CA VAL A 350 -5.44 13.66 3.32
C VAL A 350 -6.68 13.93 2.49
N SER A 351 -7.32 15.08 2.65
CA SER A 351 -8.59 15.34 1.97
C SER A 351 -8.81 16.78 1.56
N GLY A 352 -9.42 16.96 0.39
CA GLY A 352 -9.68 18.27 -0.21
C GLY A 352 -8.65 18.64 -1.27
N GLU A 353 -9.09 19.43 -2.25
CA GLU A 353 -8.24 19.90 -3.34
C GLU A 353 -7.02 20.66 -2.82
N GLY A 354 -5.84 20.34 -3.35
CA GLY A 354 -4.57 20.96 -2.97
C GLY A 354 -3.94 20.43 -1.68
N SER A 355 -4.63 19.58 -0.91
CA SER A 355 -4.04 18.94 0.26
C SER A 355 -3.03 17.87 -0.13
N GLU A 356 -1.80 17.97 0.38
CA GLU A 356 -0.68 17.14 -0.10
C GLU A 356 0.18 16.59 1.05
N LEU A 357 0.45 15.29 1.01
CA LEU A 357 1.48 14.62 1.82
C LEU A 357 2.61 14.16 0.92
N ILE A 358 3.83 14.64 1.18
CA ILE A 358 5.03 14.27 0.42
C ILE A 358 5.94 13.45 1.34
N THR A 359 6.43 12.30 0.88
CA THR A 359 7.41 11.50 1.62
C THR A 359 8.39 10.73 0.73
N SER A 360 9.53 10.28 1.26
CA SER A 360 10.45 9.42 0.50
C SER A 360 9.99 7.96 0.46
N HIS A 361 9.47 7.43 1.57
CA HIS A 361 8.97 6.07 1.68
C HIS A 361 7.74 6.05 2.61
N LEU A 362 6.84 5.10 2.42
CA LEU A 362 5.64 4.93 3.25
C LEU A 362 5.57 3.50 3.77
N GLN A 363 5.44 3.34 5.08
CA GLN A 363 5.20 2.05 5.72
C GLN A 363 4.00 2.14 6.66
N ILE A 364 3.09 1.17 6.52
CA ILE A 364 1.88 1.04 7.32
C ILE A 364 1.91 -0.33 8.00
N GLY A 365 1.75 -0.33 9.32
CA GLY A 365 1.79 -1.52 10.15
C GLY A 365 3.20 -2.12 10.24
N GLY A 366 4.24 -1.30 10.44
CA GLY A 366 5.62 -1.73 10.62
C GLY A 366 6.62 -0.58 10.71
N GLY A 367 7.71 -0.74 11.47
CA GLY A 367 8.61 0.34 11.88
C GLY A 367 10.11 0.16 11.53
N GLY A 368 10.44 -0.76 10.63
CA GLY A 368 11.84 -1.13 10.32
C GLY A 368 12.53 -0.06 9.48
N GLU A 369 13.77 0.30 9.86
CA GLU A 369 14.57 1.30 9.13
C GLU A 369 15.01 0.83 7.73
N THR A 370 14.80 -0.45 7.38
CA THR A 370 15.05 -0.96 6.03
C THR A 370 14.00 -1.99 5.59
N PRO A 371 13.66 -2.07 4.29
CA PRO A 371 12.88 -3.16 3.70
C PRO A 371 13.46 -4.57 3.95
N SER A 372 14.73 -4.64 4.35
CA SER A 372 15.49 -5.87 4.57
C SER A 372 15.53 -6.34 6.03
N LEU A 373 15.18 -5.48 7.00
CA LEU A 373 15.23 -5.83 8.43
C LEU A 373 13.81 -6.07 8.95
N ARG A 374 13.43 -7.35 9.01
CA ARG A 374 12.16 -7.82 9.55
C ARG A 374 12.05 -7.47 11.03
N ILE A 375 11.03 -6.69 11.40
CA ILE A 375 10.65 -6.51 12.80
C ILE A 375 9.75 -7.70 13.21
N PRO A 376 9.89 -8.24 14.43
CA PRO A 376 9.07 -9.33 14.94
C PRO A 376 7.56 -9.02 15.09
N GLY A 377 7.08 -7.81 14.84
CA GLY A 377 5.66 -7.46 14.81
C GLY A 377 5.43 -6.01 14.34
N GLY A 378 4.31 -5.76 13.66
CA GLY A 378 3.91 -4.44 13.17
C GLY A 378 2.50 -4.07 13.66
N GLY A 379 2.13 -2.79 13.61
CA GLY A 379 0.80 -2.34 14.04
C GLY A 379 -0.32 -2.89 13.16
N SER A 380 -1.51 -3.07 13.73
CA SER A 380 -2.71 -3.55 13.03
C SER A 380 -3.78 -2.46 12.91
N ASP A 381 -4.73 -2.63 11.99
CA ASP A 381 -5.90 -1.75 11.81
C ASP A 381 -5.57 -0.26 11.57
N ASN A 382 -4.37 0.05 11.08
CA ASN A 382 -3.99 1.43 10.78
C ASN A 382 -4.47 1.82 9.38
N ARG A 383 -4.83 3.10 9.21
CA ARG A 383 -5.52 3.56 8.00
C ARG A 383 -4.91 4.81 7.38
N LEU A 384 -4.62 4.76 6.09
CA LEU A 384 -4.38 5.93 5.26
C LEU A 384 -5.61 6.21 4.40
N GLU A 385 -6.17 7.40 4.52
CA GLU A 385 -7.32 7.86 3.73
C GLU A 385 -6.90 9.02 2.83
N ILE A 386 -7.12 8.90 1.53
CA ILE A 386 -6.89 9.94 0.53
C ILE A 386 -8.23 10.23 -0.15
N LEU A 387 -8.82 11.38 0.17
CA LEU A 387 -10.22 11.67 -0.15
C LEU A 387 -10.40 12.99 -0.90
N ASP A 388 -11.44 13.10 -1.71
CA ASP A 388 -11.97 14.36 -2.24
C ASP A 388 -10.92 15.33 -2.83
N GLY A 389 -9.97 14.81 -3.61
CA GLY A 389 -8.92 15.61 -4.27
C GLY A 389 -7.59 15.68 -3.53
N GLY A 390 -7.45 14.99 -2.40
CA GLY A 390 -6.19 14.90 -1.65
C GLY A 390 -5.11 14.11 -2.41
N ALA A 391 -3.84 14.43 -2.16
CA ALA A 391 -2.71 13.80 -2.83
C ALA A 391 -1.66 13.27 -1.86
N VAL A 392 -1.19 12.04 -2.07
CA VAL A 392 0.00 11.48 -1.42
C VAL A 392 1.05 11.19 -2.48
N ARG A 393 2.26 11.71 -2.28
CA ARG A 393 3.37 11.55 -3.21
C ARG A 393 4.58 10.95 -2.54
N VAL A 394 5.09 9.89 -3.16
CA VAL A 394 6.29 9.21 -2.71
C VAL A 394 7.43 9.48 -3.70
N THR A 395 8.42 10.28 -3.30
CA THR A 395 9.25 11.06 -4.25
C THR A 395 10.69 10.60 -4.47
N THR A 396 11.19 9.59 -3.75
CA THR A 396 12.58 9.15 -3.90
C THR A 396 12.79 8.08 -4.98
N ASN A 397 14.03 7.91 -5.41
CA ASN A 397 14.44 6.76 -6.23
C ASN A 397 14.43 5.49 -5.38
N ASN A 398 13.89 4.40 -5.90
CA ASN A 398 13.60 3.17 -5.15
C ASN A 398 12.62 3.40 -3.98
N ALA A 399 11.65 4.30 -4.19
CA ALA A 399 10.55 4.51 -3.25
C ALA A 399 9.79 3.20 -3.00
N THR A 400 9.33 3.03 -1.77
CA THR A 400 8.55 1.87 -1.34
C THR A 400 7.29 2.33 -0.61
N ILE A 401 6.16 1.67 -0.89
CA ILE A 401 4.92 1.75 -0.14
C ILE A 401 4.62 0.34 0.36
N HIS A 402 4.68 0.11 1.66
CA HIS A 402 4.34 -1.18 2.26
C HIS A 402 3.12 -1.05 3.15
N ILE A 403 2.10 -1.87 2.91
CA ILE A 403 0.91 -2.02 3.74
C ILE A 403 1.00 -3.39 4.40
N GLY A 404 0.85 -3.45 5.72
CA GLY A 404 0.99 -4.70 6.46
C GLY A 404 2.44 -5.13 6.62
N SER A 405 3.35 -4.21 6.95
CA SER A 405 4.81 -4.44 6.96
C SER A 405 5.29 -5.21 8.20
N GLY A 406 4.89 -6.47 8.35
CA GLY A 406 5.32 -7.38 9.43
C GLY A 406 4.38 -8.58 9.58
N ALA A 407 4.86 -9.70 10.12
CA ALA A 407 4.09 -10.96 10.16
C ALA A 407 2.85 -10.97 11.07
N GLU A 408 2.71 -9.97 11.94
CA GLU A 408 1.53 -9.77 12.82
C GLU A 408 0.71 -8.54 12.42
N SER A 409 1.08 -7.91 11.30
CA SER A 409 0.47 -6.69 10.81
C SER A 409 -0.78 -7.00 10.02
N ARG A 410 -1.96 -6.78 10.62
CA ARG A 410 -3.26 -7.16 10.05
C ARG A 410 -4.22 -5.98 9.94
N GLY A 411 -5.19 -6.07 9.03
CA GLY A 411 -6.26 -5.07 8.92
C GLY A 411 -5.80 -3.68 8.48
N ASN A 412 -4.52 -3.49 8.12
CA ASN A 412 -4.05 -2.17 7.70
C ASN A 412 -4.61 -1.85 6.32
N SER A 413 -5.04 -0.60 6.13
CA SER A 413 -5.75 -0.21 4.93
C SER A 413 -5.29 1.11 4.33
N VAL A 414 -5.29 1.16 3.00
CA VAL A 414 -5.16 2.39 2.22
C VAL A 414 -6.43 2.56 1.41
N LEU A 415 -7.12 3.68 1.61
CA LEU A 415 -8.27 4.09 0.82
C LEU A 415 -7.90 5.28 -0.05
N VAL A 416 -8.09 5.15 -1.37
CA VAL A 416 -8.00 6.26 -2.32
C VAL A 416 -9.38 6.46 -2.95
N SER A 417 -10.05 7.56 -2.62
CA SER A 417 -11.42 7.79 -3.07
C SER A 417 -11.76 9.22 -3.43
N GLY A 418 -12.61 9.38 -4.44
CA GLY A 418 -13.10 10.67 -4.90
C GLY A 418 -12.30 11.21 -6.09
N PRO A 419 -12.92 12.05 -6.93
CA PRO A 419 -12.25 12.65 -8.08
C PRO A 419 -11.02 13.45 -7.68
N GLY A 420 -9.90 13.25 -8.39
CA GLY A 420 -8.64 13.95 -8.13
C GLY A 420 -7.82 13.40 -6.97
N SER A 421 -8.35 12.45 -6.20
CA SER A 421 -7.60 11.80 -5.13
C SER A 421 -6.52 10.88 -5.71
N THR A 422 -5.26 11.10 -5.32
CA THR A 422 -4.14 10.35 -5.90
C THR A 422 -3.13 9.82 -4.87
N LEU A 423 -2.67 8.60 -5.11
CA LEU A 423 -1.44 8.05 -4.50
C LEU A 423 -0.43 7.82 -5.63
N THR A 424 0.64 8.62 -5.66
CA THR A 424 1.60 8.59 -6.77
C THR A 424 3.01 8.33 -6.27
N MET A 425 3.65 7.31 -6.84
CA MET A 425 5.09 7.10 -6.71
C MET A 425 5.81 7.80 -7.87
N ALA A 426 6.68 8.77 -7.58
CA ALA A 426 7.46 9.49 -8.59
C ALA A 426 8.80 8.80 -8.92
N SER A 427 8.98 7.55 -8.49
CA SER A 427 10.25 6.83 -8.57
C SER A 427 10.57 6.36 -10.00
N THR A 428 11.86 6.30 -10.35
CA THR A 428 12.36 5.76 -11.64
C THR A 428 13.27 4.53 -11.47
N GLY A 429 13.07 3.73 -10.43
CA GLY A 429 13.85 2.52 -10.14
C GLY A 429 13.53 1.33 -11.03
N THR A 430 14.41 0.32 -11.07
CA THR A 430 14.30 -0.88 -11.93
C THR A 430 13.54 -2.05 -11.29
N ASP A 431 13.36 -2.05 -9.97
CA ASP A 431 12.86 -3.23 -9.24
C ASP A 431 11.35 -3.13 -8.97
N ALA A 432 10.54 -3.38 -10.00
CA ALA A 432 9.08 -3.24 -9.94
C ALA A 432 8.40 -4.09 -8.84
N ILE A 433 9.00 -5.22 -8.44
CA ILE A 433 8.40 -6.24 -7.54
C ILE A 433 8.23 -5.73 -6.10
N THR A 434 9.07 -4.78 -5.65
CA THR A 434 9.12 -4.32 -4.25
C THR A 434 8.68 -2.86 -4.06
N THR A 435 7.80 -2.36 -4.93
CA THR A 435 7.47 -0.93 -4.98
C THR A 435 6.21 -0.59 -4.18
N LEU A 436 5.05 -1.14 -4.54
CA LEU A 436 3.83 -1.11 -3.71
C LEU A 436 3.47 -2.53 -3.29
N LEU A 437 3.52 -2.79 -1.99
CA LEU A 437 3.20 -4.09 -1.39
C LEU A 437 1.96 -3.98 -0.52
N VAL A 438 0.95 -4.83 -0.78
CA VAL A 438 -0.19 -5.07 0.11
C VAL A 438 0.04 -6.42 0.78
N GLY A 439 0.18 -6.44 2.10
CA GLY A 439 0.65 -7.64 2.80
C GLY A 439 2.15 -7.85 2.63
N ALA A 440 2.97 -6.89 3.04
CA ALA A 440 4.41 -7.06 3.14
C ALA A 440 4.75 -7.94 4.36
N TYR A 441 4.52 -9.25 4.23
CA TYR A 441 4.51 -10.29 5.28
C TYR A 441 3.26 -10.36 6.18
N GLY A 442 2.48 -9.29 6.28
CA GLY A 442 1.22 -9.26 7.05
C GLY A 442 0.04 -9.93 6.34
N ASP A 443 -0.98 -10.27 7.11
CA ASP A 443 -2.23 -10.88 6.63
C ASP A 443 -3.38 -9.86 6.60
N ASP A 444 -4.44 -10.09 5.82
CA ASP A 444 -5.69 -9.30 5.85
C ASP A 444 -5.50 -7.77 5.70
N ASN A 445 -4.57 -7.35 4.85
CA ASN A 445 -4.36 -5.92 4.54
C ASN A 445 -5.08 -5.53 3.24
N LEU A 446 -5.53 -4.27 3.17
CA LEU A 446 -6.41 -3.79 2.09
C LEU A 446 -5.86 -2.55 1.37
N LEU A 447 -5.83 -2.61 0.04
CA LEU A 447 -5.79 -1.43 -0.82
C LEU A 447 -7.16 -1.26 -1.50
N GLU A 448 -7.87 -0.17 -1.22
CA GLU A 448 -9.15 0.16 -1.83
C GLU A 448 -9.05 1.43 -2.68
N ILE A 449 -9.41 1.33 -3.95
CA ILE A 449 -9.42 2.44 -4.91
C ILE A 449 -10.83 2.57 -5.47
N LYS A 450 -11.52 3.68 -5.19
CA LYS A 450 -12.92 3.83 -5.60
C LYS A 450 -13.37 5.23 -5.94
N ASN A 451 -14.51 5.37 -6.62
CA ASN A 451 -15.15 6.66 -6.91
C ASN A 451 -14.22 7.69 -7.60
N GLY A 452 -13.40 7.26 -8.56
CA GLY A 452 -12.49 8.14 -9.31
C GLY A 452 -11.10 8.34 -8.68
N GLY A 453 -10.78 7.64 -7.59
CA GLY A 453 -9.43 7.62 -7.03
C GLY A 453 -8.40 6.94 -7.95
N VAL A 454 -7.16 7.40 -7.95
CA VAL A 454 -6.10 6.88 -8.83
C VAL A 454 -4.83 6.56 -8.04
N VAL A 455 -4.28 5.36 -8.25
CA VAL A 455 -2.97 4.94 -7.74
C VAL A 455 -2.01 4.75 -8.90
N ASN A 456 -0.84 5.39 -8.83
CA ASN A 456 0.24 5.23 -9.81
C ASN A 456 1.48 4.68 -9.11
N SER A 457 1.91 3.48 -9.49
CA SER A 457 3.11 2.83 -8.94
C SER A 457 4.00 2.27 -10.05
N LEU A 458 5.26 1.93 -9.71
CA LEU A 458 6.15 1.26 -10.66
C LEU A 458 5.78 -0.21 -10.87
N GLY A 459 5.28 -0.87 -9.83
CA GLY A 459 4.72 -2.21 -9.85
C GLY A 459 3.82 -2.41 -8.63
N GLY A 460 3.30 -3.62 -8.47
CA GLY A 460 2.39 -3.96 -7.38
C GLY A 460 2.56 -5.42 -6.98
N THR A 461 2.47 -5.70 -5.70
CA THR A 461 2.36 -7.06 -5.18
C THR A 461 1.32 -7.10 -4.09
N ILE A 462 0.41 -8.05 -4.17
CA ILE A 462 -0.56 -8.39 -3.12
C ILE A 462 -0.10 -9.73 -2.57
N GLY A 463 0.14 -9.83 -1.26
CA GLY A 463 0.66 -11.06 -0.66
C GLY A 463 2.15 -11.25 -0.93
N TYR A 464 3.01 -10.40 -0.36
CA TYR A 464 4.46 -10.59 -0.45
C TYR A 464 4.96 -11.40 0.74
N TRP A 465 5.54 -12.57 0.47
CA TRP A 465 6.21 -13.38 1.46
C TRP A 465 7.55 -13.89 0.95
N GLN A 466 8.53 -13.93 1.84
CA GLN A 466 9.87 -14.42 1.54
C GLN A 466 10.38 -15.25 2.71
N TYR A 467 11.08 -16.35 2.43
CA TYR A 467 11.75 -17.16 3.44
C TYR A 467 13.15 -16.60 3.76
N TRP A 468 13.52 -16.57 5.06
CA TRP A 468 14.80 -16.05 5.56
C TRP A 468 15.51 -17.09 6.46
N ASP A 469 16.81 -17.32 6.24
CA ASP A 469 17.59 -18.38 6.94
C ASP A 469 18.25 -17.92 8.26
N GLY A 470 18.21 -16.62 8.58
CA GLY A 470 19.02 -16.02 9.64
C GLY A 470 18.54 -16.23 11.07
N GLY A 471 18.17 -17.46 11.43
CA GLY A 471 18.16 -17.95 12.82
C GLY A 471 17.15 -17.33 13.80
N GLY A 472 16.13 -16.60 13.33
CA GLY A 472 15.01 -16.11 14.13
C GLY A 472 13.76 -16.95 13.90
N ALA A 473 13.03 -17.29 14.96
CA ALA A 473 11.89 -18.19 14.96
C ALA A 473 10.80 -17.80 13.92
N TYR A 474 10.28 -18.85 13.27
CA TYR A 474 9.10 -18.93 12.41
C TYR A 474 8.08 -17.81 12.63
N ALA A 475 8.03 -16.83 11.72
CA ALA A 475 6.91 -15.93 11.66
C ALA A 475 5.81 -16.60 10.82
N ALA A 476 4.75 -17.01 11.50
CA ALA A 476 3.69 -17.91 11.04
C ALA A 476 2.68 -17.30 10.04
N GLY A 477 2.92 -16.09 9.53
CA GLY A 477 2.10 -15.46 8.49
C GLY A 477 2.64 -15.81 7.11
N MET A 478 1.85 -16.46 6.27
CA MET A 478 2.16 -16.69 4.86
C MET A 478 1.77 -15.50 3.99
N SER A 479 1.55 -14.31 4.58
CA SER A 479 0.97 -13.15 3.88
C SER A 479 -0.32 -13.55 3.16
N THR A 480 -1.34 -13.82 3.97
CA THR A 480 -2.62 -14.40 3.55
C THR A 480 -3.75 -13.38 3.58
N ASP A 481 -4.81 -13.63 2.80
CA ASP A 481 -6.04 -12.82 2.79
C ASP A 481 -5.85 -11.33 2.46
N ASN A 482 -4.71 -10.92 1.91
CA ASN A 482 -4.53 -9.53 1.50
C ASN A 482 -5.31 -9.24 0.22
N ARG A 483 -5.87 -8.03 0.14
CA ARG A 483 -6.79 -7.65 -0.93
C ARG A 483 -6.44 -6.32 -1.57
N ALA A 484 -6.55 -6.24 -2.88
CA ALA A 484 -6.72 -4.98 -3.58
C ALA A 484 -8.10 -4.95 -4.26
N LEU A 485 -8.86 -3.87 -4.07
CA LEU A 485 -10.15 -3.63 -4.70
C LEU A 485 -10.08 -2.34 -5.51
N VAL A 486 -10.33 -2.42 -6.82
CA VAL A 486 -10.45 -1.27 -7.72
C VAL A 486 -11.86 -1.23 -8.27
N THR A 487 -12.67 -0.27 -7.83
CA THR A 487 -14.10 -0.26 -8.15
C THR A 487 -14.66 1.11 -8.52
N GLY A 488 -15.58 1.13 -9.47
CA GLY A 488 -16.32 2.32 -9.86
C GLY A 488 -15.64 3.13 -10.96
N LYS A 489 -16.42 4.07 -11.49
CA LYS A 489 -16.04 4.93 -12.62
C LYS A 489 -14.75 5.70 -12.34
N ASP A 490 -13.87 5.72 -13.34
CA ASP A 490 -12.59 6.45 -13.37
C ASP A 490 -11.59 6.03 -12.28
N SER A 491 -11.87 4.96 -11.53
CA SER A 491 -10.94 4.41 -10.56
C SER A 491 -9.87 3.56 -11.23
N ALA A 492 -8.61 3.84 -10.92
CA ALA A 492 -7.50 3.19 -11.62
C ALA A 492 -6.32 2.85 -10.71
N TRP A 493 -5.71 1.68 -10.96
CA TRP A 493 -4.37 1.35 -10.49
C TRP A 493 -3.43 1.17 -11.68
N ASN A 494 -2.54 2.13 -11.89
CA ASN A 494 -1.64 2.16 -13.03
C ASN A 494 -0.22 1.74 -12.61
N MET A 495 0.30 0.71 -13.27
CA MET A 495 1.64 0.20 -13.07
C MET A 495 2.40 0.12 -14.40
N THR A 496 3.64 0.61 -14.40
CA THR A 496 4.54 0.45 -15.57
C THR A 496 5.22 -0.92 -15.61
N GLY A 497 5.33 -1.59 -14.46
CA GLY A 497 6.01 -2.87 -14.25
C GLY A 497 5.04 -3.98 -13.85
N ALA A 498 5.55 -4.99 -13.13
CA ALA A 498 4.78 -6.19 -12.82
C ALA A 498 3.70 -5.96 -11.74
N LEU A 499 2.56 -6.65 -11.89
CA LEU A 499 1.58 -6.91 -10.83
C LEU A 499 1.64 -8.39 -10.44
N ASN A 500 1.86 -8.69 -9.16
CA ASN A 500 1.81 -10.05 -8.61
C ASN A 500 0.67 -10.17 -7.60
N VAL A 501 -0.14 -11.22 -7.72
CA VAL A 501 -1.13 -11.61 -6.70
C VAL A 501 -0.66 -12.93 -6.11
N GLY A 502 -0.11 -12.89 -4.90
CA GLY A 502 0.62 -13.98 -4.27
C GLY A 502 2.04 -14.09 -4.83
N TYR A 503 3.00 -13.38 -4.22
CA TYR A 503 4.43 -13.62 -4.42
C TYR A 503 4.99 -14.33 -3.19
N GLY A 504 4.98 -15.66 -3.24
CA GLY A 504 5.27 -16.51 -2.10
C GLY A 504 4.23 -16.46 -0.98
N GLY A 505 3.17 -15.63 -1.09
CA GLY A 505 2.01 -15.64 -0.19
C GLY A 505 0.74 -16.28 -0.78
N GLN A 506 -0.15 -16.76 0.09
CA GLN A 506 -1.31 -17.61 -0.25
C GLN A 506 -2.64 -16.86 -0.10
N ASP A 507 -3.69 -17.31 -0.78
CA ASP A 507 -5.08 -16.84 -0.59
C ASP A 507 -5.27 -15.30 -0.74
N ASN A 508 -4.41 -14.63 -1.50
CA ASN A 508 -4.51 -13.19 -1.74
C ASN A 508 -5.43 -12.90 -2.93
N ARG A 509 -6.00 -11.70 -2.95
CA ARG A 509 -7.07 -11.36 -3.89
C ARG A 509 -6.92 -10.00 -4.57
N LEU A 510 -7.12 -9.99 -5.88
CA LEU A 510 -7.39 -8.78 -6.66
C LEU A 510 -8.84 -8.77 -7.13
N ASP A 511 -9.58 -7.71 -6.84
CA ASP A 511 -10.92 -7.46 -7.38
C ASP A 511 -10.94 -6.18 -8.22
N ILE A 512 -11.52 -6.29 -9.43
CA ILE A 512 -11.77 -5.15 -10.32
C ILE A 512 -13.25 -5.15 -10.68
N GLU A 513 -13.97 -4.10 -10.26
CA GLU A 513 -15.43 -4.06 -10.25
C GLU A 513 -15.98 -2.74 -10.81
N ASP A 514 -17.22 -2.78 -11.30
CA ASP A 514 -18.03 -1.59 -11.66
C ASP A 514 -17.32 -0.52 -12.50
N GLY A 515 -16.48 -0.95 -13.46
CA GLY A 515 -15.74 -0.07 -14.38
C GLY A 515 -14.38 0.42 -13.88
N GLY A 516 -13.86 -0.16 -12.80
CA GLY A 516 -12.48 0.04 -12.36
C GLY A 516 -11.47 -0.51 -13.38
N VAL A 517 -10.27 0.07 -13.41
CA VAL A 517 -9.22 -0.30 -14.37
C VAL A 517 -7.90 -0.57 -13.67
N VAL A 518 -7.24 -1.67 -14.00
CA VAL A 518 -5.87 -1.96 -13.57
C VAL A 518 -5.00 -2.11 -14.81
N THR A 519 -3.88 -1.40 -14.87
CA THR A 519 -2.90 -1.53 -15.96
C THR A 519 -1.57 -2.02 -15.41
N SER A 520 -0.93 -2.99 -16.05
CA SER A 520 0.39 -3.50 -15.66
C SER A 520 1.27 -3.88 -16.85
N GLY A 521 2.59 -3.86 -16.64
CA GLY A 521 3.57 -4.35 -17.61
C GLY A 521 3.52 -5.87 -17.77
N THR A 522 3.42 -6.61 -16.66
CA THR A 522 3.16 -8.06 -16.63
C THR A 522 2.19 -8.39 -15.51
N GLY A 523 1.49 -9.52 -15.59
CA GLY A 523 0.58 -10.01 -14.55
C GLY A 523 0.95 -11.42 -14.14
N VAL A 524 1.00 -11.68 -12.83
CA VAL A 524 1.21 -13.04 -12.29
C VAL A 524 0.27 -13.27 -11.12
N ILE A 525 -0.42 -14.41 -11.13
CA ILE A 525 -1.20 -14.91 -9.98
C ILE A 525 -0.50 -16.17 -9.50
N GLY A 526 -0.17 -16.25 -8.21
CA GLY A 526 0.52 -17.38 -7.61
C GLY A 526 1.95 -17.57 -8.13
N SER A 527 2.82 -16.59 -7.89
CA SER A 527 4.26 -16.71 -8.16
C SER A 527 4.97 -17.29 -6.94
N GLU A 528 5.60 -18.46 -7.11
CA GLU A 528 6.53 -18.95 -6.11
C GLU A 528 7.77 -18.04 -6.00
N GLN A 529 8.44 -18.12 -4.85
CA GLN A 529 9.76 -17.54 -4.67
C GLN A 529 10.83 -18.61 -4.87
N ALA A 530 11.60 -18.50 -5.95
CA ALA A 530 12.81 -19.30 -6.14
C ALA A 530 13.95 -18.74 -5.26
N ARG A 531 14.46 -19.53 -4.31
CA ARG A 531 15.78 -19.29 -3.71
C ARG A 531 16.63 -20.55 -3.73
N ASP A 532 17.85 -20.43 -4.27
CA ASP A 532 18.97 -21.33 -4.00
C ASP A 532 19.30 -21.25 -2.52
N VAL A 533 18.85 -22.22 -1.74
CA VAL A 533 19.37 -22.43 -0.38
C VAL A 533 20.25 -23.66 -0.42
N MET A 534 21.55 -23.45 -0.62
CA MET A 534 22.55 -24.51 -0.43
C MET A 534 22.49 -25.00 1.03
N GLY A 535 21.85 -26.15 1.25
CA GLY A 535 21.92 -26.90 2.50
C GLY A 535 20.70 -26.91 3.42
N ALA A 536 19.59 -26.24 3.08
CA ALA A 536 18.30 -26.41 3.78
C ALA A 536 17.32 -27.22 2.92
N PRO A 537 16.42 -28.04 3.50
CA PRO A 537 15.31 -28.59 2.73
C PRO A 537 14.49 -27.41 2.21
N ALA A 538 14.39 -27.29 0.88
CA ALA A 538 13.60 -26.24 0.28
C ALA A 538 12.13 -26.44 0.68
N ILE A 539 11.62 -25.57 1.55
CA ILE A 539 10.20 -25.52 1.90
C ILE A 539 9.52 -24.72 0.79
N TYR A 540 9.21 -25.38 -0.33
CA TYR A 540 8.46 -24.82 -1.45
C TYR A 540 6.96 -24.84 -1.15
N ARG A 541 6.49 -23.93 -0.30
CA ARG A 541 5.06 -23.73 -0.04
C ARG A 541 4.82 -22.25 0.15
N GLY A 542 4.00 -21.64 -0.69
CA GLY A 542 3.73 -20.22 -0.52
C GLY A 542 2.84 -19.54 -1.54
N ALA A 543 2.58 -20.03 -2.75
CA ALA A 543 1.88 -19.22 -3.76
C ALA A 543 0.54 -19.81 -4.21
N ASP A 544 -0.15 -20.51 -3.31
CA ASP A 544 -1.36 -21.26 -3.63
C ASP A 544 -2.64 -20.46 -3.32
N GLY A 545 -3.73 -20.77 -4.02
CA GLY A 545 -5.06 -20.23 -3.70
C GLY A 545 -5.26 -18.74 -4.02
N ASN A 546 -4.32 -18.07 -4.71
CA ASN A 546 -4.46 -16.65 -5.02
C ASN A 546 -5.47 -16.44 -6.16
N THR A 547 -6.22 -15.34 -6.07
CA THR A 547 -7.37 -15.09 -6.97
C THR A 547 -7.34 -13.70 -7.57
N ALA A 548 -7.73 -13.60 -8.84
CA ALA A 548 -8.08 -12.32 -9.46
C ALA A 548 -9.49 -12.41 -10.07
N ARG A 549 -10.34 -11.44 -9.76
CA ARG A 549 -11.72 -11.38 -10.22
C ARG A 549 -12.00 -10.05 -10.90
N ILE A 550 -12.46 -10.10 -12.14
CA ILE A 550 -12.74 -8.92 -12.96
C ILE A 550 -14.19 -9.02 -13.40
N SER A 551 -15.03 -8.11 -12.94
CA SER A 551 -16.48 -8.23 -13.20
C SER A 551 -17.19 -6.91 -13.36
N GLY A 552 -18.22 -6.92 -14.21
CA GLY A 552 -19.15 -5.81 -14.32
C GLY A 552 -18.64 -4.65 -15.18
N ARG A 553 -19.47 -3.61 -15.22
CA ARG A 553 -19.25 -2.37 -15.96
C ARG A 553 -19.75 -1.20 -15.14
N ASP A 554 -19.21 0.00 -15.36
CA ASP A 554 -19.81 1.21 -14.81
C ASP A 554 -21.15 1.55 -15.49
N ALA A 555 -21.84 2.56 -14.95
CA ALA A 555 -23.08 3.07 -15.51
C ALA A 555 -22.94 3.67 -16.92
N ALA A 556 -21.73 3.99 -17.37
CA ALA A 556 -21.44 4.48 -18.72
C ALA A 556 -21.14 3.34 -19.71
N GLY A 557 -21.10 2.09 -19.23
CA GLY A 557 -20.82 0.90 -20.04
C GLY A 557 -19.33 0.59 -20.21
N ASN A 558 -18.44 1.26 -19.45
CA ASN A 558 -17.03 0.93 -19.42
C ASN A 558 -16.83 -0.37 -18.63
N ALA A 559 -16.11 -1.33 -19.21
CA ALA A 559 -15.85 -2.60 -18.54
C ALA A 559 -14.88 -2.42 -17.38
N SER A 560 -15.09 -3.17 -16.31
CA SER A 560 -14.00 -3.48 -15.38
C SER A 560 -12.89 -4.18 -16.16
N ALA A 561 -11.66 -3.69 -16.05
CA ALA A 561 -10.59 -4.11 -16.95
C ALA A 561 -9.26 -4.37 -16.23
N TRP A 562 -8.59 -5.47 -16.61
CA TRP A 562 -7.16 -5.66 -16.37
C TRP A 562 -6.41 -5.66 -17.70
N GLU A 563 -5.62 -4.61 -17.93
CA GLU A 563 -4.83 -4.45 -19.16
C GLU A 563 -3.36 -4.76 -18.87
N VAL A 564 -2.89 -5.90 -19.40
CA VAL A 564 -1.52 -6.37 -19.24
C VAL A 564 -0.75 -6.15 -20.54
N ALA A 565 0.26 -5.29 -20.53
CA ALA A 565 1.03 -4.98 -21.74
C ALA A 565 1.88 -6.17 -22.24
N GLY A 566 2.37 -6.99 -21.30
CA GLY A 566 3.22 -8.16 -21.54
C GLY A 566 2.50 -9.45 -21.17
N ALA A 567 3.22 -10.39 -20.55
CA ALA A 567 2.65 -11.70 -20.26
C ALA A 567 1.74 -11.72 -19.02
N LEU A 568 0.70 -12.57 -19.07
CA LEU A 568 -0.16 -12.91 -17.94
C LEU A 568 -0.02 -14.39 -17.59
N THR A 569 0.39 -14.69 -16.35
CA THR A 569 0.55 -16.06 -15.86
C THR A 569 -0.36 -16.35 -14.67
N VAL A 570 -1.08 -17.46 -14.71
CA VAL A 570 -1.87 -17.96 -13.57
C VAL A 570 -1.21 -19.25 -13.08
N GLY A 571 -0.68 -19.26 -11.86
CA GLY A 571 0.08 -20.35 -11.28
C GLY A 571 1.49 -20.49 -11.84
N ARG A 572 2.44 -19.67 -11.37
CA ARG A 572 3.88 -19.83 -11.65
C ARG A 572 4.53 -20.52 -10.45
N GLY A 573 4.52 -21.85 -10.45
CA GLY A 573 4.95 -22.67 -9.30
C GLY A 573 3.97 -22.66 -8.11
N GLY A 574 2.89 -21.88 -8.15
CA GLY A 574 1.77 -21.99 -7.21
C GLY A 574 0.62 -22.82 -7.77
N SER A 575 -0.10 -23.56 -6.93
CA SER A 575 -1.28 -24.36 -7.30
C SER A 575 -2.59 -23.69 -6.89
N ASP A 576 -3.73 -24.17 -7.40
CA ASP A 576 -5.08 -23.70 -7.02
C ASP A 576 -5.33 -22.18 -7.24
N ASN A 577 -4.52 -21.51 -8.07
CA ASN A 577 -4.71 -20.09 -8.36
C ASN A 577 -5.80 -19.89 -9.40
N THR A 578 -6.58 -18.80 -9.26
CA THR A 578 -7.73 -18.56 -10.13
C THR A 578 -7.77 -17.18 -10.76
N LEU A 579 -8.22 -17.13 -12.01
CA LEU A 579 -8.62 -15.90 -12.70
C LEU A 579 -10.09 -16.05 -13.14
N ALA A 580 -10.95 -15.17 -12.68
CA ALA A 580 -12.36 -15.13 -13.08
C ALA A 580 -12.68 -13.80 -13.79
N VAL A 581 -13.22 -13.89 -15.00
CA VAL A 581 -13.70 -12.74 -15.78
C VAL A 581 -15.19 -12.96 -16.06
N GLU A 582 -16.00 -12.11 -15.46
CA GLU A 582 -17.45 -12.33 -15.36
C GLU A 582 -18.26 -11.07 -15.68
N ALA A 583 -19.56 -11.24 -15.94
CA ALA A 583 -20.52 -10.14 -16.07
C ALA A 583 -20.05 -8.98 -16.96
N GLY A 584 -19.43 -9.27 -18.11
CA GLY A 584 -18.99 -8.26 -19.08
C GLY A 584 -17.65 -7.60 -18.79
N GLY A 585 -16.89 -8.09 -17.80
CA GLY A 585 -15.51 -7.70 -17.53
C GLY A 585 -14.54 -8.06 -18.65
N ARG A 586 -13.35 -7.44 -18.66
CA ARG A 586 -12.37 -7.60 -19.75
C ARG A 586 -10.94 -7.76 -19.25
N VAL A 587 -10.19 -8.67 -19.85
CA VAL A 587 -8.75 -8.82 -19.65
C VAL A 587 -8.05 -8.76 -21.00
N THR A 588 -6.96 -8.01 -21.09
CA THR A 588 -6.06 -8.02 -22.26
C THR A 588 -4.65 -8.41 -21.82
N SER A 589 -3.96 -9.18 -22.64
CA SER A 589 -2.59 -9.61 -22.35
C SER A 589 -1.82 -9.95 -23.62
N GLY A 590 -0.48 -9.94 -23.53
CA GLY A 590 0.43 -10.46 -24.56
C GLY A 590 0.38 -11.99 -24.64
N ALA A 591 1.48 -12.67 -24.31
CA ALA A 591 1.48 -14.14 -24.21
C ALA A 591 0.98 -14.58 -22.83
N SER A 592 0.22 -15.66 -22.75
CA SER A 592 -0.43 -16.07 -21.51
C SER A 592 -0.25 -17.54 -21.20
N VAL A 593 -0.08 -17.88 -19.92
CA VAL A 593 0.08 -19.26 -19.48
C VAL A 593 -0.72 -19.54 -18.22
N VAL A 594 -1.40 -20.68 -18.18
CA VAL A 594 -2.04 -21.24 -16.99
C VAL A 594 -1.23 -22.46 -16.56
N GLY A 595 -0.67 -22.45 -15.36
CA GLY A 595 0.15 -23.54 -14.80
C GLY A 595 1.55 -23.61 -15.41
N VAL A 596 2.46 -22.73 -15.01
CA VAL A 596 3.89 -22.77 -15.35
C VAL A 596 4.67 -23.42 -14.22
N MET A 597 5.26 -24.59 -14.47
CA MET A 597 6.20 -25.22 -13.55
C MET A 597 7.44 -24.33 -13.38
N SER A 598 7.93 -24.19 -12.15
CA SER A 598 9.10 -23.37 -11.88
C SER A 598 10.39 -23.97 -12.43
N THR A 599 11.32 -23.09 -12.80
CA THR A 599 12.62 -23.44 -13.41
C THR A 599 13.77 -23.53 -12.40
N VAL A 600 13.51 -23.77 -11.11
CA VAL A 600 14.60 -23.81 -10.12
C VAL A 600 15.53 -24.99 -10.39
N THR A 601 16.73 -24.66 -10.84
CA THR A 601 17.84 -25.56 -11.12
C THR A 601 18.66 -25.77 -9.86
N GLU A 602 18.44 -26.80 -9.04
CA GLU A 602 19.57 -27.41 -8.34
C GLU A 602 19.34 -28.84 -7.81
N TYR A 603 20.35 -29.67 -8.05
CA TYR A 603 20.53 -31.02 -7.55
C TYR A 603 21.20 -30.93 -6.17
N ASN A 604 20.48 -31.27 -5.09
CA ASN A 604 21.08 -31.48 -3.78
C ASN A 604 21.20 -33.00 -3.49
N PRO A 605 22.41 -33.60 -3.55
CA PRO A 605 22.61 -35.02 -3.29
C PRO A 605 22.40 -35.41 -1.81
N ALA A 606 22.19 -34.45 -0.89
CA ALA A 606 22.14 -34.70 0.55
C ALA A 606 20.72 -34.73 1.15
N SER A 607 19.68 -34.25 0.46
CA SER A 607 18.30 -34.30 0.98
C SER A 607 17.53 -35.50 0.43
N ALA A 608 17.36 -36.53 1.26
CA ALA A 608 16.53 -37.69 0.97
C ALA A 608 15.01 -37.38 0.99
N ILE A 609 14.56 -36.29 0.35
CA ILE A 609 13.13 -36.07 0.09
C ILE A 609 12.78 -36.83 -1.18
N ARG A 610 12.40 -38.09 -0.95
CA ARG A 610 11.91 -39.05 -1.95
C ARG A 610 10.39 -39.01 -1.96
N ASP A 611 9.80 -37.92 -2.41
CA ASP A 611 8.38 -37.94 -2.69
C ASP A 611 8.13 -37.39 -4.09
N GLY A 612 7.38 -38.13 -4.88
CA GLY A 612 6.98 -37.78 -6.25
C GLY A 612 5.96 -36.65 -6.29
N THR A 613 6.07 -35.67 -5.39
CA THR A 613 5.21 -34.49 -5.35
C THR A 613 5.66 -33.54 -6.44
N ASN A 614 4.79 -33.36 -7.44
CA ASN A 614 4.94 -32.34 -8.47
C ASN A 614 5.07 -30.97 -7.78
N TYR A 615 6.13 -30.21 -8.09
CA TYR A 615 6.48 -29.00 -7.36
C TYR A 615 5.74 -27.81 -7.97
N GLY A 616 4.46 -27.65 -7.61
CA GLY A 616 3.64 -26.47 -7.86
C GLY A 616 3.22 -26.24 -9.33
N ALA A 617 2.23 -25.38 -9.54
CA ALA A 617 1.59 -25.08 -10.84
C ALA A 617 0.51 -26.07 -11.32
N ASP A 618 -0.03 -26.88 -10.41
CA ASP A 618 -1.15 -27.77 -10.69
C ASP A 618 -2.49 -27.10 -10.34
N ASP A 619 -3.58 -27.59 -10.93
CA ASP A 619 -4.96 -27.25 -10.53
C ASP A 619 -5.29 -25.73 -10.61
N ASN A 620 -4.54 -24.95 -11.39
CA ASN A 620 -4.87 -23.53 -11.63
C ASN A 620 -6.02 -23.41 -12.62
N ALA A 621 -6.92 -22.46 -12.39
CA ALA A 621 -8.17 -22.34 -13.15
C ALA A 621 -8.40 -20.94 -13.69
N VAL A 622 -8.84 -20.86 -14.94
CA VAL A 622 -9.36 -19.63 -15.54
C VAL A 622 -10.81 -19.83 -15.94
N LEU A 623 -11.69 -18.91 -15.52
CA LEU A 623 -13.09 -18.86 -15.88
C LEU A 623 -13.40 -17.58 -16.64
N ILE A 624 -13.87 -17.69 -17.88
CA ILE A 624 -14.41 -16.58 -18.67
C ILE A 624 -15.88 -16.87 -18.90
N SER A 625 -16.77 -16.18 -18.17
CA SER A 625 -18.19 -16.53 -18.17
C SER A 625 -19.13 -15.34 -18.25
N GLY A 626 -20.26 -15.56 -18.92
CA GLY A 626 -21.41 -14.67 -18.86
C GLY A 626 -21.35 -13.47 -19.78
N ARG A 627 -22.45 -12.73 -19.75
CA ARG A 627 -22.63 -11.40 -20.34
C ARG A 627 -23.15 -10.46 -19.26
N ASP A 628 -22.91 -9.17 -19.43
CA ASP A 628 -23.60 -8.16 -18.63
C ASP A 628 -25.08 -8.00 -19.04
N ALA A 629 -25.83 -7.18 -18.31
CA ALA A 629 -27.22 -6.88 -18.60
C ALA A 629 -27.45 -6.20 -19.96
N ALA A 630 -26.41 -5.58 -20.55
CA ALA A 630 -26.44 -4.96 -21.87
C ALA A 630 -26.04 -5.95 -23.00
N GLY A 631 -25.72 -7.20 -22.66
CA GLY A 631 -25.34 -8.25 -23.59
C GLY A 631 -23.85 -8.29 -23.95
N ASN A 632 -23.01 -7.46 -23.34
CA ASN A 632 -21.57 -7.48 -23.56
C ASN A 632 -20.96 -8.72 -22.91
N ALA A 633 -20.18 -9.47 -23.68
CA ALA A 633 -19.51 -10.67 -23.20
C ALA A 633 -18.36 -10.33 -22.25
N SER A 634 -18.16 -11.19 -21.25
CA SER A 634 -16.88 -11.28 -20.54
C SER A 634 -15.81 -11.73 -21.53
N ALA A 635 -14.65 -11.06 -21.54
CA ALA A 635 -13.66 -11.26 -22.58
C ALA A 635 -12.23 -11.37 -22.06
N TRP A 636 -11.46 -12.29 -22.64
CA TRP A 636 -10.00 -12.34 -22.51
C TRP A 636 -9.34 -12.31 -23.90
N GLU A 637 -8.62 -11.23 -24.17
CA GLU A 637 -7.92 -11.00 -25.43
C GLU A 637 -6.42 -11.23 -25.23
N VAL A 638 -5.87 -12.27 -25.89
CA VAL A 638 -4.46 -12.67 -25.81
C VAL A 638 -3.81 -12.38 -27.17
N ASP A 639 -2.95 -11.37 -27.27
CA ASP A 639 -2.29 -11.03 -28.54
C ASP A 639 -1.30 -12.13 -28.99
N GLY A 640 -0.75 -12.86 -28.03
CA GLY A 640 0.25 -13.91 -28.26
C GLY A 640 -0.29 -15.34 -28.14
N LYS A 641 0.59 -16.26 -27.74
CA LYS A 641 0.24 -17.65 -27.47
C LYS A 641 -0.46 -17.78 -26.13
N LEU A 642 -1.57 -18.54 -26.10
CA LEU A 642 -2.22 -19.00 -24.87
C LEU A 642 -1.86 -20.47 -24.63
N THR A 643 -1.18 -20.74 -23.52
CA THR A 643 -0.81 -22.10 -23.10
C THR A 643 -1.56 -22.51 -21.83
N VAL A 644 -2.19 -23.68 -21.83
CA VAL A 644 -2.79 -24.29 -20.63
C VAL A 644 -1.99 -25.53 -20.26
N GLY A 645 -1.29 -25.47 -19.13
CA GLY A 645 -0.35 -26.47 -18.66
C GLY A 645 1.02 -26.36 -19.34
N GLN A 646 1.95 -25.62 -18.76
CA GLN A 646 3.38 -25.62 -19.10
C GLN A 646 4.17 -26.30 -17.98
N GLY A 647 4.18 -27.63 -17.98
CA GLY A 647 4.74 -28.47 -16.92
C GLY A 647 3.78 -28.72 -15.74
N GLY A 648 2.80 -27.84 -15.51
CA GLY A 648 1.72 -28.07 -14.54
C GLY A 648 0.65 -29.04 -15.02
N GLN A 649 0.01 -29.77 -14.11
CA GLN A 649 -1.07 -30.74 -14.38
C GLN A 649 -2.45 -30.19 -13.99
N ARG A 650 -3.51 -30.74 -14.61
CA ARG A 650 -4.92 -30.45 -14.25
C ARG A 650 -5.29 -28.96 -14.29
N ASN A 651 -4.54 -28.14 -15.03
CA ASN A 651 -4.89 -26.74 -15.19
C ASN A 651 -6.08 -26.60 -16.14
N THR A 652 -6.96 -25.65 -15.87
CA THR A 652 -8.22 -25.51 -16.59
C THR A 652 -8.43 -24.11 -17.15
N LEU A 653 -9.03 -24.06 -18.35
CA LEU A 653 -9.67 -22.87 -18.90
C LEU A 653 -11.10 -23.20 -19.26
N THR A 654 -12.07 -22.52 -18.65
CA THR A 654 -13.49 -22.68 -18.94
C THR A 654 -14.06 -21.41 -19.54
N ILE A 655 -14.65 -21.53 -20.72
CA ILE A 655 -15.35 -20.47 -21.44
C ILE A 655 -16.83 -20.85 -21.49
N SER A 656 -17.66 -20.08 -20.79
CA SER A 656 -19.07 -20.43 -20.57
C SER A 656 -20.03 -19.25 -20.72
N ASP A 657 -21.32 -19.54 -20.88
CA ASP A 657 -22.43 -18.58 -20.81
C ASP A 657 -22.27 -17.29 -21.63
N GLY A 658 -21.65 -17.39 -22.81
CA GLY A 658 -21.44 -16.27 -23.72
C GLY A 658 -20.08 -15.57 -23.61
N GLY A 659 -19.17 -16.10 -22.78
CA GLY A 659 -17.80 -15.62 -22.64
C GLY A 659 -16.99 -15.75 -23.93
N ARG A 660 -15.96 -14.90 -24.10
CA ARG A 660 -15.13 -14.86 -25.31
C ARG A 660 -13.65 -14.90 -24.96
N VAL A 661 -12.91 -15.77 -25.63
CA VAL A 661 -11.44 -15.75 -25.64
C VAL A 661 -10.94 -15.60 -27.06
N THR A 662 -9.93 -14.75 -27.26
CA THR A 662 -9.19 -14.67 -28.52
C THR A 662 -7.70 -14.90 -28.25
N SER A 663 -7.02 -15.69 -29.07
CA SER A 663 -5.56 -15.86 -28.95
C SER A 663 -4.83 -15.91 -30.29
N GLY A 664 -3.57 -15.46 -30.30
CA GLY A 664 -2.68 -15.55 -31.45
C GLY A 664 -2.33 -17.01 -31.82
N SER A 665 -2.20 -17.89 -30.83
CA SER A 665 -2.12 -19.35 -30.97
C SER A 665 -2.59 -20.04 -29.68
N GLY A 666 -2.85 -21.34 -29.72
CA GLY A 666 -3.28 -22.15 -28.59
C GLY A 666 -2.41 -23.39 -28.39
N LEU A 667 -2.06 -23.69 -27.14
CA LEU A 667 -1.41 -24.94 -26.76
C LEU A 667 -1.99 -25.48 -25.46
N ILE A 668 -2.35 -26.75 -25.44
CA ILE A 668 -2.84 -27.43 -24.23
C ILE A 668 -1.84 -28.56 -23.92
N GLY A 669 -1.20 -28.54 -22.75
CA GLY A 669 -0.21 -29.55 -22.36
C GLY A 669 1.13 -29.38 -23.07
N GLN A 670 1.96 -28.47 -22.57
CA GLN A 670 3.35 -28.29 -22.94
C GLN A 670 4.28 -28.81 -21.84
N TYR A 671 5.24 -29.68 -22.16
CA TYR A 671 6.28 -30.01 -21.19
C TYR A 671 7.09 -28.78 -20.76
N GLY A 672 7.35 -28.68 -19.46
CA GLY A 672 8.30 -27.70 -18.90
C GLY A 672 9.76 -28.05 -19.24
N ASN A 673 10.69 -27.16 -18.89
CA ASN A 673 12.12 -27.44 -19.04
C ASN A 673 12.52 -28.64 -18.15
N ILE A 674 13.27 -29.58 -18.73
CA ILE A 674 13.58 -30.89 -18.14
C ILE A 674 14.40 -30.76 -16.84
N LYS A 675 13.94 -31.43 -15.77
CA LYS A 675 14.70 -31.68 -14.53
C LYS A 675 15.84 -32.68 -14.77
N TRP A 676 17.03 -32.36 -14.28
CA TRP A 676 18.20 -33.25 -14.28
C TRP A 676 18.18 -34.13 -13.01
N GLU A 677 17.60 -35.33 -13.07
CA GLU A 677 17.71 -36.31 -11.98
C GLU A 677 18.77 -37.36 -12.30
N ALA A 678 19.95 -37.26 -11.69
CA ALA A 678 20.91 -38.35 -11.69
C ALA A 678 20.42 -39.47 -10.75
N ARG A 679 19.75 -40.50 -11.26
CA ARG A 679 19.54 -41.75 -10.49
C ARG A 679 20.86 -42.51 -10.36
N ASN A 680 21.12 -42.97 -9.14
CA ASN A 680 22.19 -43.85 -8.65
C ASN A 680 23.14 -44.50 -9.67
N VAL A 681 24.43 -44.36 -9.36
CA VAL A 681 25.64 -44.72 -10.12
C VAL A 681 25.87 -46.24 -10.31
N ASP A 682 24.91 -47.11 -9.94
CA ASP A 682 25.10 -48.58 -9.94
C ASP A 682 24.15 -49.36 -10.87
N SER A 683 23.25 -48.71 -11.62
CA SER A 683 22.41 -49.40 -12.61
C SER A 683 22.65 -48.84 -14.02
N ALA A 684 22.95 -49.71 -14.98
CA ALA A 684 23.17 -49.38 -16.39
C ALA A 684 21.89 -48.92 -17.15
N THR A 685 20.86 -48.48 -16.42
CA THR A 685 19.58 -48.02 -16.96
C THR A 685 19.06 -46.89 -16.07
N ILE A 686 19.24 -45.65 -16.51
CA ILE A 686 18.59 -44.48 -15.91
C ILE A 686 17.20 -44.37 -16.53
N SER A 687 16.15 -44.65 -15.75
CA SER A 687 14.76 -44.37 -16.11
C SER A 687 14.35 -43.01 -15.55
N TYR A 688 13.97 -42.06 -16.40
CA TYR A 688 13.35 -40.81 -15.98
C TYR A 688 11.83 -40.95 -16.07
N GLU A 689 11.12 -40.64 -15.00
CA GLU A 689 9.68 -40.42 -15.04
C GLU A 689 9.47 -38.92 -15.22
N GLN A 690 9.20 -38.48 -16.44
CA GLN A 690 8.70 -37.12 -16.66
C GLN A 690 7.24 -37.10 -16.22
N THR A 691 6.95 -36.37 -15.14
CA THR A 691 5.60 -36.05 -14.68
C THR A 691 5.43 -34.55 -14.88
N GLY A 692 4.36 -34.14 -15.58
CA GLY A 692 4.05 -32.72 -15.79
C GLY A 692 3.45 -32.44 -17.16
N ALA A 693 2.51 -31.49 -17.22
CA ALA A 693 1.70 -31.16 -18.39
C ALA A 693 0.59 -32.17 -18.76
N ASP A 694 0.25 -33.10 -17.87
CA ASP A 694 -0.85 -34.05 -18.07
C ASP A 694 -2.20 -33.49 -17.61
N ASP A 695 -3.27 -34.02 -18.18
CA ASP A 695 -4.66 -33.78 -17.76
C ASP A 695 -5.09 -32.30 -17.74
N ASN A 696 -4.43 -31.42 -18.52
CA ASN A 696 -4.88 -30.04 -18.66
C ASN A 696 -6.10 -29.97 -19.59
N ALA A 697 -7.05 -29.10 -19.26
CA ALA A 697 -8.35 -29.09 -19.91
C ALA A 697 -8.77 -27.68 -20.33
N VAL A 698 -9.24 -27.55 -21.57
CA VAL A 698 -10.00 -26.39 -22.02
C VAL A 698 -11.43 -26.81 -22.29
N THR A 699 -12.41 -26.08 -21.76
CA THR A 699 -13.83 -26.33 -21.99
C THR A 699 -14.49 -25.09 -22.56
N VAL A 700 -15.18 -25.24 -23.70
CA VAL A 700 -15.98 -24.18 -24.32
C VAL A 700 -17.42 -24.67 -24.44
N THR A 701 -18.35 -24.06 -23.70
CA THR A 701 -19.74 -24.53 -23.61
C THR A 701 -20.72 -23.39 -23.38
N GLY A 702 -22.00 -23.59 -23.66
CA GLY A 702 -23.04 -22.58 -23.52
C GLY A 702 -23.13 -21.66 -24.75
N ALA A 703 -24.34 -21.16 -24.97
CA ALA A 703 -24.67 -20.39 -26.18
C ALA A 703 -23.83 -19.10 -26.29
N GLY A 704 -23.16 -18.93 -27.43
CA GLY A 704 -22.36 -17.74 -27.73
C GLY A 704 -20.97 -17.71 -27.08
N SER A 705 -20.62 -18.75 -26.31
CA SER A 705 -19.28 -18.95 -25.78
C SER A 705 -18.32 -19.34 -26.89
N ARG A 706 -17.15 -18.71 -26.96
CA ARG A 706 -16.19 -19.04 -28.02
C ARG A 706 -14.73 -18.80 -27.70
N TRP A 707 -13.89 -19.59 -28.36
CA TRP A 707 -12.45 -19.38 -28.46
C TRP A 707 -12.06 -19.20 -29.94
N GLU A 708 -11.57 -18.02 -30.29
CA GLU A 708 -11.09 -17.68 -31.64
C GLU A 708 -9.55 -17.65 -31.64
N ILE A 709 -8.93 -18.48 -32.48
CA ILE A 709 -7.47 -18.65 -32.54
C ILE A 709 -7.00 -18.25 -33.94
N THR A 710 -6.16 -17.20 -34.02
CA THR A 710 -5.69 -16.65 -35.30
C THR A 710 -4.44 -17.34 -35.85
N GLY A 711 -3.91 -18.34 -35.14
CA GLY A 711 -2.74 -19.13 -35.54
C GLY A 711 -2.96 -20.60 -35.19
N ASP A 712 -1.88 -21.28 -34.83
CA ASP A 712 -1.94 -22.74 -34.63
C ASP A 712 -2.62 -23.12 -33.31
N LEU A 713 -3.32 -24.25 -33.32
CA LEU A 713 -3.83 -24.94 -32.14
C LEU A 713 -3.23 -26.34 -32.04
N THR A 714 -2.57 -26.62 -30.92
CA THR A 714 -2.00 -27.94 -30.63
C THR A 714 -2.53 -28.47 -29.30
N ILE A 715 -2.99 -29.72 -29.28
CA ILE A 715 -3.37 -30.45 -28.06
C ILE A 715 -2.32 -31.52 -27.78
N GLY A 716 -1.58 -31.33 -26.69
CA GLY A 716 -0.36 -32.04 -26.32
C GLY A 716 0.87 -31.55 -27.09
N PHE A 717 2.06 -31.78 -26.54
CA PHE A 717 3.32 -31.43 -27.19
C PHE A 717 4.24 -32.65 -27.31
N ASP A 718 4.77 -32.90 -28.52
CA ASP A 718 5.72 -33.98 -28.79
C ASP A 718 7.16 -33.45 -28.75
N HIS A 719 7.96 -33.90 -27.76
CA HIS A 719 9.39 -33.65 -27.75
C HIS A 719 10.13 -34.67 -28.65
N ASN A 720 10.23 -34.40 -29.95
CA ASN A 720 11.14 -35.15 -30.83
C ASN A 720 12.51 -34.46 -30.92
N GLY A 721 13.27 -34.45 -29.82
CA GLY A 721 14.62 -33.87 -29.76
C GLY A 721 15.58 -34.73 -28.94
N SER A 722 16.68 -35.19 -29.54
CA SER A 722 17.75 -35.93 -28.86
C SER A 722 18.73 -34.94 -28.24
N PHE A 723 18.80 -34.86 -26.91
CA PHE A 723 19.82 -34.07 -26.20
C PHE A 723 21.02 -34.96 -25.87
N ALA A 724 22.17 -34.69 -26.48
CA ALA A 724 23.45 -35.27 -26.07
C ALA A 724 24.28 -34.20 -25.36
N SER A 725 24.38 -34.26 -24.03
CA SER A 725 25.34 -33.44 -23.27
C SER A 725 26.33 -34.34 -22.54
N ALA A 726 27.62 -34.18 -22.83
CA ALA A 726 28.69 -34.82 -22.07
C ALA A 726 28.99 -34.02 -20.80
N TYR A 727 29.05 -34.68 -19.64
CA TYR A 727 29.46 -34.06 -18.37
C TYR A 727 30.82 -34.62 -17.92
N ASN A 728 31.65 -33.75 -17.35
CA ASN A 728 32.96 -34.08 -16.81
C ASN A 728 32.91 -33.93 -15.29
N VAL A 729 33.12 -35.03 -14.56
CA VAL A 729 33.33 -35.01 -13.11
C VAL A 729 34.74 -35.52 -12.87
N ASN A 730 35.58 -34.69 -12.24
CA ASN A 730 36.94 -35.03 -11.82
C ASN A 730 37.89 -35.57 -12.92
N GLY A 731 37.79 -35.06 -14.15
CA GLY A 731 38.75 -35.36 -15.22
C GLY A 731 38.49 -36.67 -15.98
N LEU A 732 37.37 -37.35 -15.73
CA LEU A 732 36.90 -38.49 -16.53
C LEU A 732 35.77 -38.03 -17.48
N ILE A 733 36.01 -38.15 -18.79
CA ILE A 733 34.99 -37.91 -19.82
C ILE A 733 34.14 -39.18 -19.94
N TYR A 734 32.88 -39.11 -19.55
CA TYR A 734 31.91 -40.19 -19.78
C TYR A 734 31.33 -40.06 -21.20
N THR A 735 31.88 -40.80 -22.16
CA THR A 735 31.47 -40.75 -23.58
C THR A 735 30.36 -41.73 -23.96
N ASN A 736 29.79 -42.47 -23.01
CA ASN A 736 28.93 -43.63 -23.30
C ASN A 736 27.51 -43.50 -22.73
N MET A 737 26.93 -42.30 -22.67
CA MET A 737 25.48 -42.21 -22.52
C MET A 737 24.85 -42.57 -23.89
N VAL A 738 24.14 -43.69 -23.94
CA VAL A 738 23.26 -44.05 -25.05
C VAL A 738 22.37 -42.85 -25.34
N ALA A 739 22.17 -42.50 -26.62
CA ALA A 739 21.19 -41.51 -27.03
C ALA A 739 19.86 -41.82 -26.32
N GLN A 740 19.49 -41.02 -25.32
CA GLN A 740 18.24 -41.22 -24.60
C GLN A 740 17.15 -40.56 -25.44
N VAL A 741 16.34 -41.42 -26.05
CA VAL A 741 15.08 -41.03 -26.69
C VAL A 741 14.14 -40.65 -25.56
N PHE A 742 13.78 -39.37 -25.47
CA PHE A 742 12.67 -38.94 -24.63
C PHE A 742 11.40 -39.62 -25.17
N LEU A 743 10.82 -40.53 -24.39
CA LEU A 743 9.59 -41.25 -24.73
C LEU A 743 8.53 -40.89 -23.69
N GLY A 744 8.06 -39.64 -23.74
CA GLY A 744 6.94 -39.17 -22.95
C GLY A 744 6.20 -38.12 -23.76
N ASN A 745 4.90 -38.31 -23.93
CA ASN A 745 3.98 -37.34 -24.51
C ASN A 745 3.14 -36.78 -23.37
N ALA A 746 2.91 -35.47 -23.31
CA ALA A 746 1.95 -34.90 -22.37
C ALA A 746 0.62 -35.57 -22.68
N THR A 747 0.00 -36.29 -21.75
CA THR A 747 -1.18 -37.13 -22.03
C THR A 747 -2.40 -36.69 -21.22
N GLY A 748 -3.58 -37.13 -21.65
CA GLY A 748 -4.83 -36.80 -20.97
C GLY A 748 -5.29 -35.35 -21.16
N ASN A 749 -4.56 -34.54 -21.93
CA ASN A 749 -4.97 -33.17 -22.23
C ASN A 749 -6.20 -33.16 -23.13
N THR A 750 -7.14 -32.26 -22.83
CA THR A 750 -8.44 -32.22 -23.51
C THR A 750 -8.84 -30.82 -23.95
N LEU A 751 -9.43 -30.73 -25.13
CA LEU A 751 -10.30 -29.62 -25.52
C LEU A 751 -11.72 -30.15 -25.61
N THR A 752 -12.61 -29.69 -24.75
CA THR A 752 -14.03 -30.05 -24.74
C THR A 752 -14.86 -28.92 -25.34
N ILE A 753 -15.64 -29.24 -26.37
CA ILE A 753 -16.58 -28.30 -26.99
C ILE A 753 -17.99 -28.81 -26.71
N GLY A 754 -18.58 -28.24 -25.67
CA GLY A 754 -19.91 -28.55 -25.16
C GLY A 754 -21.01 -27.83 -25.94
N GLU A 755 -22.25 -28.04 -25.50
CA GLU A 755 -23.45 -27.56 -26.17
C GLU A 755 -23.39 -26.04 -26.44
N GLY A 756 -23.52 -25.65 -27.71
CA GLY A 756 -23.53 -24.24 -28.11
C GLY A 756 -22.17 -23.51 -28.08
N GLY A 757 -21.09 -24.19 -27.66
CA GLY A 757 -19.73 -23.65 -27.70
C GLY A 757 -19.12 -23.69 -29.10
N LEU A 758 -18.26 -22.71 -29.41
CA LEU A 758 -17.53 -22.62 -30.68
C LEU A 758 -16.03 -22.48 -30.45
N VAL A 759 -15.22 -23.30 -31.12
CA VAL A 759 -13.78 -23.07 -31.27
C VAL A 759 -13.47 -22.88 -32.76
N ALA A 760 -12.80 -21.78 -33.09
CA ALA A 760 -12.42 -21.44 -34.46
C ALA A 760 -10.90 -21.27 -34.58
N VAL A 761 -10.28 -21.92 -35.56
CA VAL A 761 -8.83 -21.93 -35.79
C VAL A 761 -8.53 -21.56 -37.24
N THR A 762 -7.67 -20.56 -37.45
CA THR A 762 -7.19 -20.18 -38.80
C THR A 762 -5.85 -20.82 -39.17
N GLY A 763 -5.01 -21.17 -38.19
CA GLY A 763 -3.74 -21.85 -38.42
C GLY A 763 -3.84 -23.38 -38.48
N ASP A 764 -2.71 -24.06 -38.24
CA ASP A 764 -2.67 -25.51 -38.23
C ASP A 764 -3.33 -26.08 -36.97
N PHE A 765 -4.03 -27.20 -37.11
CA PHE A 765 -4.58 -27.96 -35.99
C PHE A 765 -3.90 -29.32 -35.84
N SER A 766 -3.42 -29.63 -34.65
CA SER A 766 -2.78 -30.91 -34.36
C SER A 766 -3.11 -31.47 -32.97
N ILE A 767 -3.18 -32.80 -32.86
CA ILE A 767 -3.39 -33.53 -31.61
C ILE A 767 -2.31 -34.60 -31.52
N THR A 768 -1.50 -34.58 -30.46
CA THR A 768 -0.47 -35.59 -30.23
C THR A 768 -1.05 -36.83 -29.55
N ALA A 769 -0.31 -37.96 -29.62
CA ALA A 769 -0.81 -39.23 -29.10
C ALA A 769 -1.07 -39.17 -27.59
N GLY A 770 -2.25 -39.64 -27.16
CA GLY A 770 -2.68 -39.62 -25.76
C GLY A 770 -3.55 -38.42 -25.35
N ASN A 771 -3.81 -37.49 -26.27
CA ASN A 771 -4.63 -36.30 -26.06
C ASN A 771 -5.88 -36.29 -26.95
N PHE A 772 -6.87 -35.47 -26.60
CA PHE A 772 -8.19 -35.58 -27.21
C PHE A 772 -8.88 -34.24 -27.47
N LEU A 773 -9.51 -34.13 -28.65
CA LEU A 773 -10.63 -33.21 -28.87
C LEU A 773 -11.94 -33.95 -28.53
N GLN A 774 -12.75 -33.36 -27.66
CA GLN A 774 -13.98 -33.93 -27.13
C GLN A 774 -15.18 -33.09 -27.59
N MET A 775 -16.01 -33.67 -28.45
CA MET A 775 -17.23 -33.04 -28.96
C MET A 775 -18.43 -33.48 -28.14
N ALA A 776 -19.22 -32.50 -27.67
CA ALA A 776 -20.49 -32.72 -26.97
C ALA A 776 -21.53 -31.64 -27.38
N TYR A 777 -22.04 -31.70 -28.60
CA TYR A 777 -23.04 -30.78 -29.17
C TYR A 777 -22.58 -29.32 -29.41
N GLY A 778 -21.28 -29.08 -29.52
CA GLY A 778 -20.74 -27.80 -30.00
C GLY A 778 -20.11 -27.87 -31.38
N TYR A 779 -19.34 -26.83 -31.72
CA TYR A 779 -18.84 -26.56 -33.06
C TYR A 779 -17.32 -26.36 -33.06
N PHE A 780 -16.60 -27.15 -33.85
CA PHE A 780 -15.18 -26.93 -34.16
C PHE A 780 -15.04 -26.48 -35.61
N ALA A 781 -14.46 -25.30 -35.83
CA ALA A 781 -14.26 -24.72 -37.15
C ALA A 781 -12.76 -24.57 -37.43
N TRP A 782 -12.30 -25.12 -38.56
CA TRP A 782 -10.90 -25.05 -39.00
C TRP A 782 -10.82 -24.48 -40.42
N GLU A 783 -10.12 -23.36 -40.60
CA GLU A 783 -9.98 -22.66 -41.88
C GLU A 783 -9.31 -23.55 -42.95
N GLY A 784 -9.89 -23.56 -44.15
CA GLY A 784 -9.49 -24.41 -45.27
C GLY A 784 -10.34 -25.67 -45.43
N ASP A 785 -10.11 -26.39 -46.52
CA ASP A 785 -10.73 -27.70 -46.78
C ASP A 785 -9.95 -28.82 -46.06
N ASN A 786 -10.29 -29.01 -44.79
CA ASN A 786 -9.66 -29.97 -43.88
C ASN A 786 -10.55 -31.20 -43.62
N VAL A 787 -11.53 -31.46 -44.48
CA VAL A 787 -12.48 -32.57 -44.34
C VAL A 787 -11.75 -33.91 -44.23
N ALA A 788 -10.73 -34.12 -45.08
CA ALA A 788 -9.93 -35.36 -45.05
C ALA A 788 -9.12 -35.51 -43.75
N ALA A 789 -8.52 -34.42 -43.27
CA ALA A 789 -7.71 -34.41 -42.05
C ALA A 789 -8.56 -34.71 -40.80
N LEU A 790 -9.70 -34.06 -40.66
CA LEU A 790 -10.61 -34.30 -39.53
C LEU A 790 -11.17 -35.72 -39.53
N ASN A 791 -11.55 -36.27 -40.69
CA ASN A 791 -11.99 -37.66 -40.79
C ASN A 791 -10.87 -38.66 -40.40
N ALA A 792 -9.61 -38.36 -40.76
CA ALA A 792 -8.48 -39.18 -40.34
C ALA A 792 -8.26 -39.15 -38.82
N MET A 793 -8.41 -37.98 -38.18
CA MET A 793 -8.30 -37.83 -36.72
C MET A 793 -9.45 -38.54 -35.97
N ILE A 794 -10.66 -38.56 -36.53
CA ILE A 794 -11.80 -39.32 -36.00
C ILE A 794 -11.49 -40.83 -36.04
N ALA A 795 -11.05 -41.34 -37.19
CA ALA A 795 -10.70 -42.75 -37.36
C ALA A 795 -9.51 -43.18 -36.48
N ALA A 796 -8.58 -42.26 -36.20
CA ALA A 796 -7.47 -42.48 -35.28
C ALA A 796 -7.88 -42.48 -33.79
N GLY A 797 -9.10 -42.03 -33.46
CA GLY A 797 -9.61 -41.94 -32.09
C GLY A 797 -9.13 -40.70 -31.31
N SER A 798 -8.42 -39.77 -31.97
CA SER A 798 -7.99 -38.50 -31.38
C SER A 798 -9.16 -37.52 -31.17
N ILE A 799 -10.25 -37.69 -31.93
CA ILE A 799 -11.51 -36.97 -31.73
C ILE A 799 -12.53 -37.94 -31.12
N LYS A 800 -13.12 -37.55 -29.99
CA LYS A 800 -14.10 -38.34 -29.24
C LYS A 800 -15.43 -37.62 -29.14
N PHE A 801 -16.49 -38.41 -28.95
CA PHE A 801 -17.87 -37.97 -28.98
C PHE A 801 -18.60 -38.41 -27.70
N GLY A 802 -19.39 -37.52 -27.10
CA GLY A 802 -20.14 -37.80 -25.87
C GLY A 802 -21.39 -36.95 -25.70
N CYS A 803 -22.13 -37.16 -24.60
CA CYS A 803 -23.25 -36.31 -24.21
C CYS A 803 -22.96 -35.59 -22.90
N CYS A 804 -23.19 -34.27 -22.87
CA CYS A 804 -23.13 -33.46 -21.66
C CYS A 804 -24.53 -33.34 -21.04
N SER A 805 -25.04 -34.43 -20.44
CA SER A 805 -26.24 -34.39 -19.60
C SER A 805 -26.01 -35.14 -18.28
N GLY A 806 -25.23 -34.55 -17.38
CA GLY A 806 -25.10 -34.98 -15.99
C GLY A 806 -24.15 -36.17 -15.69
N GLU A 807 -23.63 -36.13 -14.45
CA GLU A 807 -22.80 -37.03 -13.61
C GLU A 807 -21.68 -37.93 -14.20
N THR A 808 -21.62 -38.21 -15.51
CA THR A 808 -20.43 -38.83 -16.12
C THR A 808 -20.20 -38.30 -17.53
N ASN A 809 -19.27 -37.34 -17.68
CA ASN A 809 -18.74 -36.87 -18.98
C ASN A 809 -17.90 -37.98 -19.63
N THR A 810 -18.56 -39.02 -20.14
CA THR A 810 -17.89 -40.15 -20.77
C THR A 810 -17.84 -39.93 -22.28
N PHE A 811 -16.63 -39.93 -22.84
CA PHE A 811 -16.38 -39.70 -24.26
C PHE A 811 -15.91 -40.99 -24.95
N TYR A 812 -16.49 -41.27 -26.10
CA TYR A 812 -16.32 -42.50 -26.85
C TYR A 812 -15.65 -42.24 -28.19
N THR A 813 -14.85 -43.19 -28.68
CA THR A 813 -14.37 -43.17 -30.07
C THR A 813 -15.54 -43.46 -31.01
N ALA A 814 -15.55 -42.85 -32.19
CA ALA A 814 -16.66 -43.00 -33.16
C ALA A 814 -16.96 -44.47 -33.52
N ASP A 815 -15.94 -45.33 -33.54
CA ASP A 815 -16.07 -46.75 -33.92
C ASP A 815 -16.49 -47.67 -32.76
N SER A 816 -16.62 -47.15 -31.53
CA SER A 816 -17.10 -47.96 -30.40
C SER A 816 -18.61 -48.20 -30.49
N GLU A 817 -19.11 -49.27 -29.85
CA GLU A 817 -20.55 -49.60 -29.85
C GLU A 817 -21.41 -48.41 -29.42
N VAL A 818 -20.98 -47.68 -28.38
CA VAL A 818 -21.67 -46.47 -27.90
C VAL A 818 -21.36 -45.27 -28.79
N GLY A 819 -20.12 -45.10 -29.26
CA GLY A 819 -19.71 -43.99 -30.12
C GLY A 819 -20.45 -43.96 -31.47
N SER A 820 -20.76 -45.13 -32.02
CA SER A 820 -21.50 -45.28 -33.28
C SER A 820 -22.96 -44.80 -33.20
N SER A 821 -23.46 -44.52 -31.99
CA SER A 821 -24.79 -43.96 -31.77
C SER A 821 -24.86 -42.44 -31.92
N PHE A 822 -23.73 -41.74 -31.90
CA PHE A 822 -23.68 -40.29 -32.11
C PHE A 822 -23.64 -39.95 -33.60
N THR A 823 -24.40 -38.93 -34.01
CA THR A 823 -24.36 -38.41 -35.38
C THR A 823 -23.53 -37.14 -35.42
N TYR A 824 -22.54 -37.09 -36.31
CA TYR A 824 -21.70 -35.92 -36.54
C TYR A 824 -21.59 -35.59 -38.03
N SER A 825 -21.23 -34.36 -38.35
CA SER A 825 -20.98 -33.88 -39.71
C SER A 825 -19.64 -33.16 -39.80
N VAL A 826 -18.90 -33.41 -40.88
CA VAL A 826 -17.68 -32.69 -41.25
C VAL A 826 -17.89 -32.11 -42.64
N LEU A 827 -18.11 -30.80 -42.74
CA LEU A 827 -18.47 -30.15 -44.00
C LEU A 827 -17.63 -28.88 -44.21
N TYR A 828 -17.17 -28.69 -45.44
CA TYR A 828 -16.50 -27.46 -45.88
C TYR A 828 -17.52 -26.46 -46.45
N TYR A 829 -17.40 -25.19 -46.05
CA TYR A 829 -18.33 -24.12 -46.43
C TYR A 829 -17.64 -23.02 -47.24
N GLU A 830 -18.00 -22.90 -48.51
CA GLU A 830 -17.47 -21.90 -49.46
C GLU A 830 -18.21 -20.55 -49.43
N SER A 831 -19.26 -20.41 -48.61
CA SER A 831 -20.00 -19.14 -48.45
C SER A 831 -20.54 -18.97 -47.04
N GLN A 832 -20.49 -17.74 -46.51
CA GLN A 832 -21.09 -17.42 -45.21
C GLN A 832 -22.62 -17.58 -45.23
N GLU A 833 -23.25 -17.41 -46.40
CA GLU A 833 -24.68 -17.69 -46.58
C GLU A 833 -24.98 -19.18 -46.30
N ALA A 834 -24.12 -20.10 -46.76
CA ALA A 834 -24.29 -21.53 -46.49
C ALA A 834 -24.05 -21.88 -45.01
N VAL A 835 -23.09 -21.24 -44.35
CA VAL A 835 -22.87 -21.38 -42.90
C VAL A 835 -24.11 -20.90 -42.13
N THR A 836 -24.62 -19.72 -42.47
CA THR A 836 -25.81 -19.13 -41.84
C THR A 836 -27.05 -20.01 -42.10
N ALA A 837 -27.18 -20.58 -43.30
CA ALA A 837 -28.26 -21.51 -43.61
C ALA A 837 -28.17 -22.84 -42.83
N ALA A 838 -26.95 -23.31 -42.53
CA ALA A 838 -26.72 -24.56 -41.83
C ALA A 838 -26.86 -24.43 -40.30
N PHE A 839 -26.44 -23.30 -39.72
CA PHE A 839 -26.31 -23.14 -38.26
C PHE A 839 -27.07 -21.94 -37.68
N GLY A 840 -27.59 -21.04 -38.50
CA GLY A 840 -28.28 -19.82 -38.06
C GLY A 840 -27.41 -18.97 -37.12
N ASP A 841 -28.02 -18.47 -36.05
CA ASP A 841 -27.35 -17.63 -35.03
C ASP A 841 -26.53 -18.45 -34.01
N ALA A 842 -26.52 -19.79 -34.11
CA ALA A 842 -25.86 -20.66 -33.14
C ALA A 842 -24.34 -20.42 -33.04
N LEU A 843 -23.73 -19.83 -34.07
CA LEU A 843 -22.30 -19.51 -34.15
C LEU A 843 -21.99 -18.06 -33.73
N GLY A 844 -22.96 -17.35 -33.14
CA GLY A 844 -22.74 -16.04 -32.51
C GLY A 844 -22.30 -14.93 -33.48
N GLY A 845 -22.65 -15.04 -34.77
CA GLY A 845 -22.33 -14.04 -35.79
C GLY A 845 -20.88 -14.07 -36.30
N VAL A 846 -20.10 -15.11 -36.01
CA VAL A 846 -18.74 -15.28 -36.53
C VAL A 846 -18.78 -15.56 -38.04
N ASN A 847 -17.90 -14.90 -38.80
CA ASN A 847 -17.72 -15.18 -40.21
C ASN A 847 -16.81 -16.42 -40.37
N LEU A 848 -17.41 -17.53 -40.79
CA LEU A 848 -16.73 -18.82 -41.00
C LEU A 848 -16.75 -19.21 -42.48
N LEU A 849 -16.68 -18.22 -43.36
CA LEU A 849 -16.40 -18.42 -44.78
C LEU A 849 -15.07 -19.16 -44.96
N ASN A 850 -15.05 -20.20 -45.79
CA ASN A 850 -13.88 -21.05 -46.06
C ASN A 850 -13.43 -21.91 -44.88
N TYR A 851 -14.33 -22.28 -43.97
CA TYR A 851 -14.03 -23.20 -42.88
C TYR A 851 -14.59 -24.60 -43.14
N THR A 852 -13.85 -25.60 -42.69
CA THR A 852 -14.40 -26.93 -42.41
C THR A 852 -14.96 -26.93 -41.00
N ILE A 853 -16.23 -27.30 -40.84
CA ILE A 853 -16.93 -27.35 -39.56
C ILE A 853 -17.21 -28.81 -39.19
N LEU A 854 -16.70 -29.23 -38.03
CA LEU A 854 -17.10 -30.44 -37.31
C LEU A 854 -18.17 -30.08 -36.29
N ALA A 855 -19.35 -30.69 -36.43
CA ALA A 855 -20.47 -30.49 -35.52
C ALA A 855 -21.12 -31.83 -35.16
N MET A 856 -21.56 -31.95 -33.91
CA MET A 856 -22.50 -33.00 -33.52
C MET A 856 -23.92 -32.54 -33.79
N THR A 857 -24.72 -33.39 -34.44
CA THR A 857 -26.15 -33.14 -34.61
C THR A 857 -26.90 -33.94 -33.57
N SER A 858 -27.87 -33.33 -32.89
CA SER A 858 -28.82 -34.09 -32.07
C SER A 858 -29.44 -35.19 -32.92
N ALA A 859 -29.36 -36.42 -32.44
CA ALA A 859 -29.93 -37.55 -33.13
C ALA A 859 -31.44 -37.28 -33.33
N VAL A 860 -31.85 -37.37 -34.59
CA VAL A 860 -33.19 -37.15 -35.17
C VAL A 860 -33.50 -35.70 -35.56
N PRO A 861 -33.18 -35.28 -36.80
CA PRO A 861 -34.02 -34.30 -37.47
C PRO A 861 -35.41 -34.94 -37.63
N GLU A 862 -36.47 -34.22 -37.28
CA GLU A 862 -37.80 -34.62 -37.76
C GLU A 862 -37.71 -34.83 -39.29
N PRO A 863 -38.43 -35.81 -39.87
CA PRO A 863 -38.29 -36.23 -41.27
C PRO A 863 -38.36 -35.11 -42.33
N ALA A 864 -38.82 -33.90 -41.95
CA ALA A 864 -38.86 -32.72 -42.79
C ALA A 864 -37.47 -32.14 -43.12
N THR A 865 -36.46 -32.24 -42.23
CA THR A 865 -35.16 -31.57 -42.43
C THR A 865 -34.22 -32.36 -43.36
N CYS A 866 -34.30 -33.71 -43.34
CA CYS A 866 -33.57 -34.55 -44.30
C CYS A 866 -34.07 -34.35 -45.74
N ALA A 867 -35.36 -34.03 -45.93
CA ALA A 867 -35.92 -33.73 -47.25
C ALA A 867 -35.42 -32.38 -47.79
N ALA A 868 -35.12 -31.41 -46.92
CA ALA A 868 -34.61 -30.10 -47.32
C ALA A 868 -33.13 -30.15 -47.74
N LEU A 869 -32.28 -30.86 -47.00
CA LEU A 869 -30.85 -31.04 -47.32
C LEU A 869 -30.64 -31.87 -48.60
N VAL A 870 -31.37 -32.98 -48.76
CA VAL A 870 -31.34 -33.77 -50.00
C VAL A 870 -32.01 -33.02 -51.16
N GLY A 871 -33.06 -32.24 -50.87
CA GLY A 871 -33.74 -31.39 -51.84
C GLY A 871 -32.86 -30.28 -52.41
N LEU A 872 -32.02 -29.64 -51.59
CA LEU A 872 -31.06 -28.61 -52.01
C LEU A 872 -29.91 -29.19 -52.83
N VAL A 873 -29.38 -30.36 -52.46
CA VAL A 873 -28.34 -31.06 -53.25
C VAL A 873 -28.88 -31.48 -54.62
N LEU A 874 -30.13 -31.96 -54.70
CA LEU A 874 -30.78 -32.29 -55.97
C LEU A 874 -31.14 -31.05 -56.80
N LEU A 875 -31.48 -29.92 -56.17
CA LEU A 875 -31.70 -28.64 -56.85
C LEU A 875 -30.40 -28.04 -57.39
N ALA A 876 -29.29 -28.13 -56.65
CA ALA A 876 -27.96 -27.75 -57.10
C ALA A 876 -27.50 -28.63 -58.27
N PHE A 877 -27.76 -29.95 -58.21
CA PHE A 877 -27.45 -30.89 -59.30
C PHE A 877 -28.35 -30.69 -60.53
N ALA A 878 -29.62 -30.32 -60.34
CA ALA A 878 -30.56 -29.97 -61.41
C ALA A 878 -30.24 -28.61 -62.05
N ALA A 879 -29.79 -27.62 -61.28
CA ALA A 879 -29.29 -26.34 -61.78
C ALA A 879 -28.00 -26.53 -62.59
N TYR A 880 -27.07 -27.37 -62.10
CA TYR A 880 -25.84 -27.74 -62.82
C TYR A 880 -26.13 -28.41 -64.17
N ARG A 881 -27.08 -29.35 -64.24
CA ARG A 881 -27.53 -29.96 -65.52
C ARG A 881 -28.22 -28.95 -66.46
N ARG A 882 -28.97 -27.98 -65.93
CA ARG A 882 -29.69 -26.97 -66.73
C ARG A 882 -28.76 -25.90 -67.32
N PHE A 883 -27.62 -25.64 -66.68
CA PHE A 883 -26.57 -24.77 -67.23
C PHE A 883 -25.62 -25.49 -68.21
N GLY A 884 -25.36 -26.79 -68.01
CA GLY A 884 -24.61 -27.60 -68.98
C GLY A 884 -25.30 -27.75 -70.35
N ALA A 885 -26.63 -27.81 -70.38
CA ALA A 885 -27.41 -27.99 -71.61
C ALA A 885 -27.56 -26.71 -72.47
N LYS A 886 -27.11 -25.53 -72.00
CA LYS A 886 -27.13 -24.28 -72.78
C LYS A 886 -25.80 -23.94 -73.46
N ARG A 887 -24.75 -24.76 -73.31
CA ARG A 887 -23.47 -24.63 -74.04
C ARG A 887 -23.35 -25.52 -75.29
N GLN A 888 -24.38 -26.29 -75.62
CA GLN A 888 -24.52 -26.96 -76.92
C GLN A 888 -25.86 -26.59 -77.57
N LYS A 889 -25.95 -25.36 -78.07
CA LYS A 889 -26.73 -24.98 -79.24
C LYS A 889 -26.13 -23.72 -79.86
#